data_AF-E1IDM0-F1
#
_entry.id   AF-E1IDM0-F1
#
_cell.length_a   1.000
_cell.length_b   1.000
_cell.length_c   1.000
_cell.angle_alpha   90.00
_cell.angle_beta   90.00
_cell.angle_gamma   90.00
#
_symmetry.space_group_name_H-M   'P 1'
#
loop_
_entity.id
_entity.type
_entity.pdbx_description
1 polymer ?
#
loop_
_entity_poly.entity_id
_entity_poly.type
_entity_poly.pdbx_seq_one_letter_code
_entity_poly.pdbx_strand_id
1 'polypeptide(L)'
;MKPIEFNFGPIARTSAGGNDDTINLASLPLHVLLNALTAATNAEEFIAWLWHDLYKPAFQWVKNKDNNFSWLHIPGVGAFQPAETIFAARTGVPKGLVSTHHPRVMDTHPELKSLPRFQILETDILSDQGDQVNLGSKVNYIQLSIAAEPALTTSLIRAVIADAFIEIVTRDVAISLQKKLQLKGTPIEQVRFEFKSISGLSSAVSFDDTEIWDKIGKFFDVRFDGTTFVMEHVTPLRHPTDAHLDAVFTADLTGNPLKPSEFINNTVSLSELLVLYQDSRTILIAVPQNKVYPIDQPKLDKIRRQTIVATRKRLDTFDVLTKVGDIDYLQVAFDAQVEIRSVPVIWDAIPNSKQKKRLLEKVILRPSELITIARNSTTGRICRITGTPFTSSLAPSSTNLSNLFSSSFVDTEFTGISGDISPLAYFYLLNSPNAGGAGIAGVSKRTSLRGSFMLLAPASHVALGEHKVQAIDQPLLDQGGRFVNTLSRVTITTQEFTLFQQMSRRIIADLWQSIAPSELLPLPYLGAVVLTHKQAQSIKLLLPKFKQLFVNVTLHAYPFKIMVRPAIEFVVEIALADQKHAGKHTLLKTTPRVVTIEPRSTVPLLIDDKVQINITARLFERTEMLYRLMQPLRRQKRQIKQSDLWLKLILDSNDPVTAVFESAQATLDSKKLPKSSSIEHEAFRDAEDFWLRHFDTGNPAQSWDAYEQQRDETSTTLEQFPAIMLLIRTLHDPDMKGLPS
;
A
#
# COMPACT_ATOMS: atom_id res chain seq x y z
N MET A 1 -10.52 -18.41 -1.95
CA MET A 1 -9.54 -17.64 -1.15
C MET A 1 -10.31 -16.79 -0.14
N LYS A 2 -9.82 -16.63 1.10
CA LYS A 2 -10.50 -15.77 2.08
C LYS A 2 -10.32 -14.29 1.71
N PRO A 3 -11.34 -13.43 1.90
CA PRO A 3 -11.18 -11.99 1.72
C PRO A 3 -10.21 -11.41 2.75
N ILE A 4 -9.62 -10.27 2.43
CA ILE A 4 -8.83 -9.47 3.39
C ILE A 4 -9.80 -8.53 4.10
N GLU A 5 -9.76 -8.50 5.42
CA GLU A 5 -10.63 -7.64 6.22
C GLU A 5 -9.79 -6.68 7.09
N PHE A 6 -10.15 -5.40 7.09
CA PHE A 6 -9.53 -4.36 7.91
C PHE A 6 -10.58 -3.73 8.82
N ASN A 7 -10.24 -3.53 10.09
CA ASN A 7 -11.04 -2.76 11.04
C ASN A 7 -10.15 -1.69 11.68
N PHE A 8 -10.39 -0.42 11.33
CA PHE A 8 -9.68 0.75 11.86
C PHE A 8 -10.53 1.53 12.88
N GLY A 9 -11.55 0.88 13.46
CA GLY A 9 -12.52 1.50 14.34
C GLY A 9 -13.68 2.19 13.60
N PRO A 10 -14.56 2.88 14.35
CA PRO A 10 -15.73 3.55 13.81
C PRO A 10 -15.36 4.73 12.90
N ILE A 11 -16.32 5.23 12.11
CA ILE A 11 -16.08 6.39 11.24
C ILE A 11 -16.26 7.73 11.96
N ALA A 12 -15.51 8.72 11.49
CA ALA A 12 -15.49 10.10 11.96
C ALA A 12 -16.45 11.02 11.18
N ARG A 13 -17.03 10.59 10.05
CA ARG A 13 -17.97 11.40 9.24
C ARG A 13 -18.91 10.52 8.42
N THR A 14 -20.09 11.07 8.14
CA THR A 14 -21.06 10.47 7.22
C THR A 14 -21.68 11.46 6.26
N SER A 15 -21.37 12.77 6.27
CA SER A 15 -21.96 13.74 5.33
C SER A 15 -20.94 14.15 4.26
N ALA A 16 -21.31 14.00 2.98
CA ALA A 16 -20.46 14.32 1.84
C ALA A 16 -20.84 15.64 1.13
N GLY A 17 -21.48 16.59 1.83
CA GLY A 17 -21.71 17.96 1.34
C GLY A 17 -22.35 18.02 -0.05
N GLY A 18 -23.66 17.79 -0.15
CA GLY A 18 -24.38 17.91 -1.43
C GLY A 18 -25.78 17.31 -1.39
N ASN A 19 -25.96 16.13 -0.77
CA ASN A 19 -27.24 15.46 -0.52
C ASN A 19 -27.15 14.59 0.76
N ASP A 20 -28.25 14.44 1.51
CA ASP A 20 -28.29 13.73 2.82
C ASP A 20 -28.01 12.22 2.74
N ASP A 21 -28.17 11.62 1.55
CA ASP A 21 -28.03 10.18 1.27
C ASP A 21 -26.59 9.75 0.95
N THR A 22 -25.59 10.54 1.35
CA THR A 22 -24.21 10.40 0.85
C THR A 22 -23.16 10.32 1.95
N ILE A 23 -22.15 9.44 1.81
CA ILE A 23 -21.08 9.22 2.82
C ILE A 23 -19.65 9.44 2.31
N ASN A 24 -18.80 9.94 3.21
CA ASN A 24 -17.33 9.95 3.14
C ASN A 24 -16.78 9.14 4.31
N LEU A 25 -15.73 8.33 4.10
CA LEU A 25 -15.23 7.40 5.12
C LEU A 25 -13.92 7.91 5.73
N ALA A 26 -13.98 8.56 6.88
CA ALA A 26 -12.77 8.77 7.69
C ALA A 26 -12.80 7.80 8.87
N SER A 27 -11.76 6.96 9.06
CA SER A 27 -11.60 6.24 10.34
C SER A 27 -11.47 7.28 11.46
N LEU A 28 -12.22 7.12 12.55
CA LEU A 28 -12.20 8.07 13.67
C LEU A 28 -10.81 8.21 14.29
N PRO A 29 -10.11 7.13 14.70
CA PRO A 29 -8.73 7.23 15.18
C PRO A 29 -7.82 7.99 14.24
N LEU A 30 -7.89 7.67 12.95
CA LEU A 30 -7.08 8.32 11.94
C LEU A 30 -7.41 9.80 11.83
N HIS A 31 -8.71 10.15 11.78
CA HIS A 31 -9.20 11.52 11.70
C HIS A 31 -8.68 12.38 12.86
N VAL A 32 -8.88 11.92 14.10
CA VAL A 32 -8.50 12.71 15.28
C VAL A 32 -6.98 12.80 15.44
N LEU A 33 -6.24 11.74 15.07
CA LEU A 33 -4.78 11.76 15.11
C LEU A 33 -4.18 12.69 14.07
N LEU A 34 -4.67 12.65 12.83
CA LEU A 34 -4.21 13.56 11.77
C LEU A 34 -4.49 15.01 12.16
N ASN A 35 -5.68 15.28 12.71
CA ASN A 35 -6.02 16.61 13.21
C ASN A 35 -5.10 17.02 14.36
N ALA A 36 -4.90 16.16 15.36
CA ALA A 36 -4.03 16.45 16.50
C ALA A 36 -2.59 16.72 16.05
N LEU A 37 -2.02 15.89 15.19
CA LEU A 37 -0.65 16.02 14.71
C LEU A 37 -0.43 17.31 13.91
N THR A 38 -1.41 17.70 13.09
CA THR A 38 -1.26 18.84 12.19
C THR A 38 -1.74 20.16 12.76
N ALA A 39 -2.66 20.16 13.73
CA ALA A 39 -3.26 21.38 14.27
C ALA A 39 -2.74 21.78 15.65
N ALA A 40 -2.31 20.81 16.48
CA ALA A 40 -1.83 21.12 17.82
C ALA A 40 -0.55 21.95 17.79
N THR A 41 -0.48 22.94 18.68
CA THR A 41 0.70 23.77 18.89
C THR A 41 1.46 23.44 20.17
N ASN A 42 0.89 22.61 21.04
CA ASN A 42 1.45 22.14 22.30
C ASN A 42 0.79 20.82 22.74
N ALA A 43 1.25 20.24 23.85
CA ALA A 43 0.75 18.97 24.40
C ALA A 43 -0.72 19.00 24.81
N GLU A 44 -1.20 20.10 25.42
CA GLU A 44 -2.58 20.23 25.87
C GLU A 44 -3.55 20.25 24.68
N GLU A 45 -3.24 21.04 23.65
CA GLU A 45 -4.00 21.05 22.41
C GLU A 45 -3.97 19.70 21.71
N PHE A 46 -2.83 18.99 21.72
CA PHE A 46 -2.72 17.66 21.14
C PHE A 46 -3.67 16.68 21.82
N ILE A 47 -3.63 16.58 23.15
CA ILE A 47 -4.51 15.69 23.92
C ILE A 47 -5.98 16.11 23.76
N ALA A 48 -6.27 17.41 23.74
CA ALA A 48 -7.62 17.92 23.54
C ALA A 48 -8.16 17.60 22.12
N TRP A 49 -7.33 17.66 21.09
CA TRP A 49 -7.70 17.21 19.74
C TRP A 49 -8.00 15.72 19.69
N LEU A 50 -7.28 14.88 20.42
CA LEU A 50 -7.59 13.45 20.47
C LEU A 50 -8.98 13.18 21.07
N TRP A 51 -9.44 14.04 21.98
CA TRP A 51 -10.74 13.95 22.65
C TRP A 51 -11.91 14.56 21.86
N HIS A 52 -11.65 15.50 20.93
CA HIS A 52 -12.70 16.38 20.38
C HIS A 52 -13.89 15.68 19.72
N ASP A 53 -13.63 14.52 19.14
CA ASP A 53 -14.56 13.78 18.30
C ASP A 53 -14.91 12.41 18.88
N LEU A 54 -14.52 12.16 20.12
CA LEU A 54 -14.69 10.89 20.81
C LEU A 54 -16.17 10.50 20.98
N TYR A 55 -17.16 11.31 20.61
CA TYR A 55 -18.58 10.96 20.72
C TYR A 55 -19.22 10.63 19.38
N LYS A 56 -18.51 10.87 18.26
CA LYS A 56 -18.99 10.60 16.91
C LYS A 56 -19.54 9.18 16.70
N PRO A 57 -18.93 8.11 17.25
CA PRO A 57 -19.41 6.74 17.08
C PRO A 57 -20.74 6.43 17.76
N ALA A 58 -21.29 7.33 18.56
CA ALA A 58 -22.63 7.18 19.11
C ALA A 58 -23.72 7.58 18.10
N PHE A 59 -23.36 8.27 17.01
CA PHE A 59 -24.25 8.68 15.91
C PHE A 59 -25.52 9.43 16.34
N GLN A 60 -25.40 10.43 17.22
CA GLN A 60 -26.54 11.26 17.60
C GLN A 60 -26.99 12.16 16.44
N TRP A 61 -28.09 11.78 15.81
CA TRP A 61 -28.68 12.50 14.68
C TRP A 61 -30.06 13.01 15.09
N VAL A 62 -30.13 14.30 15.46
CA VAL A 62 -31.31 14.89 16.08
C VAL A 62 -31.79 16.11 15.32
N LYS A 63 -33.06 16.45 15.54
CA LYS A 63 -33.70 17.63 14.94
C LYS A 63 -33.18 18.90 15.62
N ASN A 64 -32.63 19.81 14.83
CA ASN A 64 -32.18 21.12 15.31
C ASN A 64 -33.35 22.10 15.43
N LYS A 65 -33.05 23.32 15.93
CA LYS A 65 -34.05 24.39 16.12
C LYS A 65 -34.75 24.83 14.83
N ASP A 66 -34.11 24.63 13.68
CA ASP A 66 -34.63 24.97 12.35
C ASP A 66 -35.43 23.81 11.73
N ASN A 67 -35.83 22.81 12.54
CA ASN A 67 -36.52 21.60 12.12
C ASN A 67 -35.75 20.69 11.14
N ASN A 68 -34.45 20.92 10.94
CA ASN A 68 -33.60 20.06 10.12
C ASN A 68 -32.87 19.04 11.00
N PHE A 69 -32.64 17.83 10.51
CA PHE A 69 -31.79 16.89 11.24
C PHE A 69 -30.31 17.23 11.05
N SER A 70 -29.52 17.08 12.10
CA SER A 70 -28.09 17.34 12.05
C SER A 70 -27.33 16.41 12.99
N TRP A 71 -26.07 16.14 12.64
CA TRP A 71 -25.19 15.34 13.46
C TRP A 71 -24.67 16.16 14.63
N LEU A 72 -24.96 15.71 15.84
CA LEU A 72 -24.36 16.25 17.05
C LEU A 72 -23.23 15.32 17.49
N HIS A 73 -22.01 15.80 17.31
CA HIS A 73 -20.80 15.15 17.83
C HIS A 73 -20.28 15.80 19.12
N ILE A 74 -20.79 16.99 19.45
CA ILE A 74 -20.70 17.58 20.77
C ILE A 74 -22.12 17.86 21.26
N PRO A 75 -22.68 16.96 22.07
CA PRO A 75 -23.87 17.27 22.85
C PRO A 75 -23.47 18.36 23.85
N GLY A 76 -24.27 19.43 23.97
CA GLY A 76 -23.86 20.72 24.54
C GLY A 76 -23.17 20.68 25.92
N VAL A 77 -22.59 21.83 26.31
CA VAL A 77 -21.85 21.98 27.58
C VAL A 77 -22.64 21.40 28.76
N GLY A 78 -22.11 20.36 29.39
CA GLY A 78 -22.72 19.67 30.53
C GLY A 78 -23.14 18.21 30.27
N ALA A 79 -23.45 17.82 29.03
CA ALA A 79 -23.94 16.46 28.71
C ALA A 79 -22.94 15.33 29.04
N PHE A 80 -21.64 15.65 29.14
CA PHE A 80 -20.57 14.72 29.53
C PHE A 80 -19.74 15.24 30.68
N GLN A 81 -20.32 16.07 31.55
CA GLN A 81 -19.60 16.57 32.71
C GLN A 81 -18.84 15.48 33.47
N PRO A 82 -19.38 14.25 33.68
CA PRO A 82 -18.62 13.18 34.32
C PRO A 82 -17.37 12.74 33.52
N ALA A 83 -17.50 12.44 32.22
CA ALA A 83 -16.40 11.96 31.39
C ALA A 83 -15.34 13.05 31.17
N GLU A 84 -15.77 14.29 30.94
CA GLU A 84 -14.88 15.45 30.80
C GLU A 84 -14.16 15.77 32.12
N THR A 85 -14.82 15.61 33.28
CA THR A 85 -14.17 15.75 34.59
C THR A 85 -13.11 14.68 34.81
N ILE A 86 -13.37 13.42 34.44
CA ILE A 86 -12.38 12.34 34.51
C ILE A 86 -11.20 12.64 33.57
N PHE A 87 -11.49 13.02 32.33
CA PHE A 87 -10.49 13.41 31.34
C PHE A 87 -9.59 14.54 31.84
N ALA A 88 -10.19 15.64 32.33
CA ALA A 88 -9.46 16.78 32.86
C ALA A 88 -8.59 16.39 34.07
N ALA A 89 -9.13 15.59 34.99
CA ALA A 89 -8.39 15.13 36.17
C ALA A 89 -7.17 14.25 35.82
N ARG A 90 -7.30 13.38 34.82
CA ARG A 90 -6.23 12.44 34.44
C ARG A 90 -5.16 13.07 33.55
N THR A 91 -5.56 13.96 32.65
CA THR A 91 -4.68 14.58 31.66
C THR A 91 -4.14 15.94 32.09
N GLY A 92 -4.80 16.63 33.03
CA GLY A 92 -4.50 18.01 33.37
C GLY A 92 -4.98 19.03 32.34
N VAL A 93 -5.64 18.59 31.26
CA VAL A 93 -6.24 19.47 30.25
C VAL A 93 -7.46 20.18 30.87
N PRO A 94 -7.57 21.52 30.78
CA PRO A 94 -8.70 22.25 31.36
C PRO A 94 -10.06 21.79 30.80
N LYS A 95 -11.03 21.61 31.70
CA LYS A 95 -12.43 21.37 31.32
C LYS A 95 -12.92 22.48 30.39
N GLY A 96 -13.60 22.12 29.30
CA GLY A 96 -14.11 23.04 28.30
C GLY A 96 -13.11 23.44 27.22
N LEU A 97 -11.80 23.13 27.37
CA LEU A 97 -10.79 23.52 26.37
C LEU A 97 -11.10 22.90 25.00
N VAL A 98 -11.53 21.64 25.00
CA VAL A 98 -11.95 20.94 23.79
C VAL A 98 -13.04 21.73 23.06
N SER A 99 -14.06 22.22 23.75
CA SER A 99 -15.17 22.96 23.14
C SER A 99 -14.76 24.30 22.49
N THR A 100 -13.58 24.84 22.81
CA THR A 100 -13.12 26.14 22.27
C THR A 100 -12.79 26.10 20.77
N HIS A 101 -12.64 24.92 20.16
CA HIS A 101 -12.45 24.79 18.71
C HIS A 101 -13.74 25.04 17.91
N HIS A 102 -14.91 25.11 18.56
CA HIS A 102 -16.17 25.53 17.93
C HIS A 102 -16.50 26.99 18.26
N PRO A 103 -16.38 27.92 17.29
CA PRO A 103 -16.61 29.35 17.53
C PRO A 103 -18.01 29.64 18.07
N ARG A 104 -19.04 28.91 17.60
CA ARG A 104 -20.43 29.11 18.02
C ARG A 104 -20.68 28.72 19.48
N VAL A 105 -19.96 27.72 20.00
CA VAL A 105 -20.10 27.27 21.40
C VAL A 105 -19.52 28.32 22.35
N MET A 106 -18.41 28.94 21.96
CA MET A 106 -17.78 30.04 22.71
C MET A 106 -18.70 31.28 22.86
N ASP A 107 -19.52 31.55 21.84
CA ASP A 107 -20.43 32.70 21.87
C ASP A 107 -21.61 32.48 22.83
N THR A 108 -22.02 31.21 23.02
CA THR A 108 -23.14 30.83 23.89
C THR A 108 -22.73 30.47 25.32
N HIS A 109 -21.42 30.29 25.59
CA HIS A 109 -20.87 29.87 26.88
C HIS A 109 -19.79 30.84 27.39
N PRO A 110 -20.16 31.90 28.13
CA PRO A 110 -19.23 32.91 28.63
C PRO A 110 -18.07 32.34 29.46
N GLU A 111 -18.29 31.24 30.17
CA GLU A 111 -17.31 30.52 30.98
C GLU A 111 -16.14 29.95 30.16
N LEU A 112 -16.32 29.72 28.86
CA LEU A 112 -15.25 29.23 27.98
C LEU A 112 -14.34 30.37 27.49
N LYS A 113 -14.76 31.64 27.62
CA LYS A 113 -13.99 32.80 27.13
C LYS A 113 -12.67 33.00 27.87
N SER A 114 -12.55 32.48 29.09
CA SER A 114 -11.31 32.52 29.88
C SER A 114 -10.30 31.43 29.50
N LEU A 115 -10.68 30.45 28.68
CA LEU A 115 -9.78 29.38 28.25
C LEU A 115 -8.95 29.80 27.02
N PRO A 116 -7.74 29.25 26.86
CA PRO A 116 -6.96 29.48 25.64
C PRO A 116 -7.71 28.94 24.42
N ARG A 117 -7.64 29.68 23.30
CA ARG A 117 -8.28 29.29 22.05
C ARG A 117 -7.36 28.43 21.21
N PHE A 118 -7.92 27.39 20.60
CA PHE A 118 -7.27 26.66 19.53
C PHE A 118 -6.89 27.61 18.40
N GLN A 119 -5.63 27.54 17.97
CA GLN A 119 -5.11 28.44 16.93
C GLN A 119 -5.63 28.08 15.53
N ILE A 120 -6.05 26.83 15.37
CA ILE A 120 -6.47 26.22 14.12
C ILE A 120 -7.82 25.56 14.36
N LEU A 121 -8.76 25.81 13.45
CA LEU A 121 -10.10 25.23 13.50
C LEU A 121 -10.15 24.00 12.59
N GLU A 122 -11.11 23.11 12.80
CA GLU A 122 -11.27 21.89 12.00
C GLU A 122 -11.34 22.17 10.49
N THR A 123 -11.98 23.28 10.10
CA THR A 123 -12.09 23.74 8.70
C THR A 123 -10.75 24.11 8.04
N ASP A 124 -9.68 24.29 8.83
CA ASP A 124 -8.37 24.70 8.36
C ASP A 124 -7.40 23.52 8.10
N ILE A 125 -7.78 22.29 8.47
CA ILE A 125 -6.86 21.15 8.63
C ILE A 125 -6.69 20.31 7.34
N LEU A 126 -7.73 19.58 6.95
CA LEU A 126 -7.82 18.79 5.72
C LEU A 126 -9.24 19.06 5.20
N SER A 127 -9.35 19.88 4.16
CA SER A 127 -10.64 20.44 3.73
C SER A 127 -11.37 19.44 2.84
N ASP A 128 -12.36 18.76 3.41
CA ASP A 128 -13.19 17.74 2.73
C ASP A 128 -14.60 18.26 2.38
N GLN A 129 -14.84 19.58 2.44
CA GLN A 129 -16.17 20.15 2.22
C GLN A 129 -16.37 20.57 0.76
N GLY A 130 -17.09 19.75 -0.02
CA GLY A 130 -17.70 20.13 -1.30
C GLY A 130 -16.99 19.62 -2.56
N ASP A 131 -17.09 18.31 -2.80
CA ASP A 131 -16.77 17.63 -4.07
C ASP A 131 -15.34 17.76 -4.65
N GLN A 132 -14.43 18.46 -3.96
CA GLN A 132 -13.05 18.67 -4.40
C GLN A 132 -12.06 18.37 -3.27
N VAL A 133 -11.01 17.59 -3.57
CA VAL A 133 -9.93 17.26 -2.63
C VAL A 133 -9.06 18.49 -2.38
N ASN A 134 -9.31 19.19 -1.27
CA ASN A 134 -8.57 20.36 -0.86
C ASN A 134 -7.66 20.04 0.33
N LEU A 135 -6.38 20.36 0.20
CA LEU A 135 -5.47 20.40 1.33
C LEU A 135 -5.84 21.59 2.23
N GLY A 136 -5.81 21.40 3.55
CA GLY A 136 -6.16 22.48 4.47
C GLY A 136 -5.21 23.67 4.38
N SER A 137 -5.78 24.86 4.53
CA SER A 137 -5.12 26.12 4.22
C SER A 137 -4.03 26.51 5.22
N LYS A 138 -4.13 26.02 6.47
CA LYS A 138 -3.19 26.31 7.56
C LYS A 138 -2.26 25.15 7.92
N VAL A 139 -2.45 23.98 7.32
CA VAL A 139 -1.54 22.85 7.54
C VAL A 139 -0.25 23.04 6.76
N ASN A 140 0.84 22.62 7.37
CA ASN A 140 2.14 22.60 6.75
C ASN A 140 2.34 21.30 5.98
N TYR A 141 2.83 21.41 4.74
CA TYR A 141 3.20 20.23 3.96
C TYR A 141 4.60 20.35 3.39
N ILE A 142 5.31 19.24 3.40
CA ILE A 142 6.58 19.08 2.69
C ILE A 142 6.33 18.10 1.55
N GLN A 143 6.77 18.46 0.36
CA GLN A 143 6.62 17.65 -0.84
C GLN A 143 7.99 17.22 -1.37
N LEU A 144 8.08 15.96 -1.76
CA LEU A 144 9.09 15.44 -2.68
C LEU A 144 8.45 15.31 -4.07
N SER A 145 9.11 15.87 -5.09
CA SER A 145 8.74 15.71 -6.50
C SER A 145 9.93 15.16 -7.29
N ILE A 146 9.70 14.13 -8.11
CA ILE A 146 10.71 13.55 -8.99
C ILE A 146 10.30 13.79 -10.44
N ALA A 147 11.04 14.66 -11.12
CA ALA A 147 10.88 15.00 -12.53
C ALA A 147 11.47 13.89 -13.43
N ALA A 148 10.80 12.74 -13.41
CA ALA A 148 11.13 11.59 -14.25
C ALA A 148 9.87 10.83 -14.66
N GLU A 149 9.85 10.30 -15.88
CA GLU A 149 8.81 9.34 -16.27
C GLU A 149 8.93 8.06 -15.43
N PRO A 150 7.80 7.44 -15.03
CA PRO A 150 7.81 6.22 -14.26
C PRO A 150 8.24 5.03 -15.13
N ALA A 151 9.53 4.76 -15.16
CA ALA A 151 10.14 3.68 -15.91
C ALA A 151 10.79 2.64 -14.97
N LEU A 152 10.98 1.40 -15.46
CA LEU A 152 11.74 0.37 -14.73
C LEU A 152 13.13 0.92 -14.36
N THR A 153 13.81 1.56 -15.31
CA THR A 153 15.19 2.05 -15.16
C THR A 153 15.37 3.10 -14.07
N THR A 154 14.30 3.76 -13.63
CA THR A 154 14.34 4.74 -12.54
C THR A 154 13.64 4.25 -11.28
N SER A 155 12.87 3.16 -11.33
CA SER A 155 11.99 2.68 -10.25
C SER A 155 12.72 2.44 -8.93
N LEU A 156 13.84 1.71 -8.95
CA LEU A 156 14.67 1.46 -7.76
C LEU A 156 15.09 2.77 -7.09
N ILE A 157 15.74 3.65 -7.84
CA ILE A 157 16.31 4.90 -7.29
C ILE A 157 15.19 5.80 -6.76
N ARG A 158 14.07 5.91 -7.48
CA ARG A 158 12.89 6.68 -7.02
C ARG A 158 12.34 6.15 -5.70
N ALA A 159 12.17 4.83 -5.58
CA ALA A 159 11.69 4.20 -4.35
C ALA A 159 12.67 4.42 -3.18
N VAL A 160 13.98 4.29 -3.41
CA VAL A 160 14.99 4.54 -2.37
C VAL A 160 15.02 6.01 -1.94
N ILE A 161 14.91 6.95 -2.88
CA ILE A 161 14.80 8.40 -2.58
C ILE A 161 13.53 8.68 -1.76
N ALA A 162 12.39 8.12 -2.16
CA ALA A 162 11.13 8.29 -1.45
C ALA A 162 11.19 7.75 -0.03
N ASP A 163 11.72 6.53 0.16
CA ASP A 163 11.91 5.94 1.49
C ASP A 163 12.85 6.78 2.37
N ALA A 164 13.97 7.24 1.82
CA ALA A 164 14.90 8.12 2.53
C ALA A 164 14.26 9.47 2.90
N PHE A 165 13.49 10.08 2.00
CA PHE A 165 12.82 11.33 2.28
C PHE A 165 11.80 11.18 3.42
N ILE A 166 10.96 10.13 3.36
CA ILE A 166 9.99 9.83 4.41
C ILE A 166 10.70 9.56 5.74
N GLU A 167 11.78 8.77 5.74
CA GLU A 167 12.60 8.52 6.94
C GLU A 167 13.09 9.81 7.59
N ILE A 168 13.73 10.69 6.81
CA ILE A 168 14.35 11.90 7.34
C ILE A 168 13.28 12.85 7.91
N VAL A 169 12.19 13.08 7.18
CA VAL A 169 11.12 13.95 7.67
C VAL A 169 10.45 13.34 8.90
N THR A 170 10.12 12.04 8.88
CA THR A 170 9.45 11.35 9.98
C THR A 170 10.26 11.39 11.26
N ARG A 171 11.57 11.08 11.19
CA ARG A 171 12.45 11.12 12.37
C ARG A 171 12.63 12.51 12.93
N ASP A 172 12.79 13.52 12.07
CA ASP A 172 12.93 14.90 12.51
C ASP A 172 11.63 15.42 13.15
N VAL A 173 10.47 15.02 12.62
CA VAL A 173 9.16 15.28 13.24
C VAL A 173 9.04 14.56 14.60
N ALA A 174 9.37 13.27 14.68
CA ALA A 174 9.30 12.50 15.93
C ALA A 174 10.12 13.14 17.06
N ILE A 175 11.35 13.59 16.76
CA ILE A 175 12.20 14.31 17.72
C ILE A 175 11.53 15.60 18.21
N SER A 176 10.86 16.33 17.32
CA SER A 176 10.08 17.51 17.67
C SER A 176 8.88 17.17 18.55
N LEU A 177 8.14 16.11 18.23
CA LEU A 177 6.99 15.64 19.01
C LEU A 177 7.42 15.22 20.42
N GLN A 178 8.46 14.40 20.58
CA GLN A 178 8.97 13.97 21.89
C GLN A 178 9.39 15.14 22.79
N LYS A 179 9.86 16.26 22.19
CA LYS A 179 10.23 17.47 22.93
C LYS A 179 9.04 18.36 23.29
N LYS A 180 7.99 18.35 22.48
CA LYS A 180 6.88 19.32 22.57
C LYS A 180 5.58 18.73 23.13
N LEU A 181 5.40 17.43 22.98
CA LEU A 181 4.24 16.66 23.42
C LEU A 181 4.63 15.82 24.62
N GLN A 182 4.78 16.49 25.77
CA GLN A 182 5.11 15.86 27.04
C GLN A 182 3.94 16.00 28.01
N LEU A 183 3.56 14.90 28.62
CA LEU A 183 2.61 14.87 29.71
C LEU A 183 3.36 14.63 31.01
N LYS A 184 3.29 15.60 31.93
CA LYS A 184 4.02 15.54 33.22
C LYS A 184 5.52 15.24 33.06
N GLY A 185 6.15 15.82 32.03
CA GLY A 185 7.58 15.65 31.72
C GLY A 185 7.94 14.36 30.98
N THR A 186 6.98 13.49 30.67
CA THR A 186 7.20 12.24 29.93
C THR A 186 6.66 12.39 28.50
N PRO A 187 7.42 12.02 27.45
CA PRO A 187 6.95 12.13 26.07
C PRO A 187 5.80 11.18 25.78
N ILE A 188 4.85 11.62 24.95
CA ILE A 188 3.82 10.76 24.37
C ILE A 188 4.42 10.09 23.13
N GLU A 189 4.85 8.84 23.28
CA GLU A 189 5.45 8.06 22.20
C GLU A 189 4.42 7.23 21.44
N GLN A 190 3.32 6.86 22.09
CA GLN A 190 2.24 6.10 21.47
C GLN A 190 0.88 6.66 21.85
N VAL A 191 -0.07 6.57 20.93
CA VAL A 191 -1.49 6.86 21.18
C VAL A 191 -2.30 5.62 20.81
N ARG A 192 -3.05 5.08 21.76
CA ARG A 192 -3.84 3.85 21.59
C ARG A 192 -5.31 4.14 21.80
N PHE A 193 -6.12 3.75 20.82
CA PHE A 193 -7.58 3.76 20.91
C PHE A 193 -8.09 2.34 21.09
N GLU A 194 -8.88 2.12 22.12
CA GLU A 194 -9.54 0.86 22.42
C GLU A 194 -11.04 1.03 22.25
N PHE A 195 -11.58 0.62 21.10
CA PHE A 195 -13.02 0.61 20.86
C PHE A 195 -13.60 -0.69 21.36
N LYS A 196 -14.57 -0.58 22.28
CA LYS A 196 -15.36 -1.71 22.77
C LYS A 196 -16.81 -1.53 22.35
N SER A 197 -17.45 -2.62 21.99
CA SER A 197 -18.85 -2.63 21.59
C SER A 197 -19.72 -2.90 22.82
N ILE A 198 -20.73 -2.08 23.06
CA ILE A 198 -21.69 -2.30 24.16
C ILE A 198 -23.06 -2.62 23.58
N SER A 199 -23.64 -3.72 24.03
CA SER A 199 -25.02 -4.11 23.70
C SER A 199 -25.93 -4.04 24.92
N GLY A 200 -27.24 -4.17 24.73
CA GLY A 200 -28.21 -4.21 25.84
C GLY A 200 -28.50 -2.85 26.48
N LEU A 201 -28.05 -1.74 25.87
CA LEU A 201 -28.46 -0.38 26.23
C LEU A 201 -29.94 -0.10 25.87
N SER A 202 -30.56 -1.00 25.10
CA SER A 202 -31.95 -0.93 24.63
C SER A 202 -32.81 -2.02 25.28
N SER A 203 -33.76 -1.62 26.12
CA SER A 203 -34.94 -2.44 26.47
C SER A 203 -36.26 -1.64 26.50
N ALA A 204 -36.28 -0.35 26.18
CA ALA A 204 -37.50 0.47 26.20
C ALA A 204 -37.54 1.53 25.08
N VAL A 205 -38.76 1.80 24.61
CA VAL A 205 -39.14 2.56 23.41
C VAL A 205 -38.93 4.09 23.52
N SER A 206 -38.43 4.59 24.64
CA SER A 206 -38.07 6.01 24.77
C SER A 206 -37.12 6.22 25.95
N PHE A 207 -35.82 6.15 25.72
CA PHE A 207 -34.89 6.82 26.64
C PHE A 207 -34.91 8.32 26.34
N ASP A 208 -34.82 9.12 27.40
CA ASP A 208 -34.30 10.47 27.29
C ASP A 208 -32.82 10.34 26.84
N ASP A 209 -32.41 11.08 25.81
CA ASP A 209 -31.04 11.04 25.26
C ASP A 209 -30.00 11.17 26.38
N THR A 210 -30.32 11.95 27.42
CA THR A 210 -29.47 12.16 28.60
C THR A 210 -29.18 10.88 29.39
N GLU A 211 -30.13 9.93 29.51
CA GLU A 211 -29.89 8.67 30.25
C GLU A 211 -28.97 7.72 29.49
N ILE A 212 -29.12 7.63 28.16
CA ILE A 212 -28.21 6.84 27.33
C ILE A 212 -26.81 7.45 27.38
N TRP A 213 -26.71 8.78 27.29
CA TRP A 213 -25.43 9.48 27.38
C TRP A 213 -24.75 9.33 28.73
N ASP A 214 -25.48 9.38 29.85
CA ASP A 214 -24.93 9.13 31.18
C ASP A 214 -24.40 7.70 31.33
N LYS A 215 -25.03 6.72 30.68
CA LYS A 215 -24.55 5.32 30.67
C LYS A 215 -23.31 5.15 29.81
N ILE A 216 -23.34 5.63 28.55
CA ILE A 216 -22.20 5.56 27.62
C ILE A 216 -21.00 6.34 28.17
N GLY A 217 -21.25 7.53 28.73
CA GLY A 217 -20.28 8.45 29.33
C GLY A 217 -19.36 7.80 30.36
N LYS A 218 -19.89 6.88 31.17
CA LYS A 218 -19.17 6.16 32.23
C LYS A 218 -18.13 5.16 31.71
N PHE A 219 -18.24 4.76 30.44
CA PHE A 219 -17.30 3.83 29.84
C PHE A 219 -16.16 4.51 29.07
N PHE A 220 -16.29 5.81 28.78
CA PHE A 220 -15.16 6.57 28.24
C PHE A 220 -14.12 6.78 29.31
N ASP A 221 -12.87 6.49 28.96
CA ASP A 221 -11.77 6.69 29.88
C ASP A 221 -10.48 7.05 29.15
N VAL A 222 -9.57 7.69 29.88
CA VAL A 222 -8.22 7.97 29.39
C VAL A 222 -7.20 7.57 30.44
N ARG A 223 -6.05 7.06 30.00
CA ARG A 223 -4.90 6.81 30.89
C ARG A 223 -3.60 7.09 30.18
N PHE A 224 -2.56 7.27 30.98
CA PHE A 224 -1.21 7.48 30.50
C PHE A 224 -0.29 6.44 31.14
N ASP A 225 0.03 5.42 30.35
CA ASP A 225 0.77 4.24 30.76
C ASP A 225 2.23 4.38 30.31
N GLY A 226 3.05 5.02 31.13
CA GLY A 226 4.44 5.31 30.80
C GLY A 226 4.53 6.34 29.66
N THR A 227 4.78 5.90 28.43
CA THR A 227 4.85 6.75 27.23
C THR A 227 3.64 6.60 26.30
N THR A 228 2.66 5.77 26.69
CA THR A 228 1.45 5.51 25.89
C THR A 228 0.25 6.26 26.44
N PHE A 229 -0.37 7.09 25.59
CA PHE A 229 -1.67 7.69 25.87
C PHE A 229 -2.79 6.79 25.36
N VAL A 230 -3.61 6.25 26.26
CA VAL A 230 -4.69 5.33 25.92
C VAL A 230 -6.04 6.03 26.08
N MET A 231 -6.89 5.88 25.08
CA MET A 231 -8.30 6.28 25.08
C MET A 231 -9.17 5.05 24.94
N GLU A 232 -10.00 4.80 25.94
CA GLU A 232 -11.06 3.81 25.86
C GLU A 232 -12.34 4.46 25.34
N HIS A 233 -12.88 3.84 24.28
CA HIS A 233 -14.05 4.28 23.56
C HIS A 233 -15.09 3.17 23.55
N VAL A 234 -16.37 3.54 23.53
CA VAL A 234 -17.46 2.59 23.36
C VAL A 234 -18.41 2.93 22.22
N THR A 235 -18.74 1.90 21.43
CA THR A 235 -19.71 1.97 20.34
C THR A 235 -21.01 1.26 20.78
N PRO A 236 -22.13 1.99 20.95
CA PRO A 236 -23.39 1.40 21.37
C PRO A 236 -24.05 0.65 20.19
N LEU A 237 -24.36 -0.63 20.38
CA LEU A 237 -24.96 -1.49 19.34
C LEU A 237 -26.44 -1.74 19.59
N ARG A 238 -27.24 -1.72 18.52
CA ARG A 238 -28.66 -2.08 18.60
C ARG A 238 -28.88 -3.59 18.56
N HIS A 239 -28.11 -4.32 17.73
CA HIS A 239 -28.17 -5.77 17.62
C HIS A 239 -26.80 -6.40 17.89
N PRO A 240 -26.65 -7.27 18.91
CA PRO A 240 -25.35 -7.83 19.30
C PRO A 240 -24.82 -8.95 18.39
N THR A 241 -25.52 -9.33 17.32
CA THR A 241 -25.38 -10.69 16.78
C THR A 241 -24.35 -10.91 15.67
N ASP A 242 -23.64 -9.91 15.12
CA ASP A 242 -22.83 -10.20 13.91
C ASP A 242 -21.48 -9.48 13.69
N ALA A 243 -20.94 -8.68 14.61
CA ALA A 243 -19.66 -8.02 14.31
C ALA A 243 -18.71 -7.89 15.51
N HIS A 244 -17.50 -8.44 15.33
CA HIS A 244 -16.29 -8.07 16.05
C HIS A 244 -15.94 -6.60 15.74
N LEU A 245 -16.74 -5.68 16.25
CA LEU A 245 -16.56 -4.22 16.08
C LEU A 245 -15.51 -3.67 17.03
N ASP A 246 -15.12 -4.46 18.03
CA ASP A 246 -13.99 -4.16 18.87
C ASP A 246 -12.75 -3.97 17.99
N ALA A 247 -12.09 -2.84 18.21
CA ALA A 247 -10.93 -2.45 17.43
C ALA A 247 -9.91 -1.84 18.37
N VAL A 248 -8.67 -2.28 18.22
CA VAL A 248 -7.52 -1.59 18.80
C VAL A 248 -6.77 -0.92 17.67
N PHE A 249 -6.56 0.37 17.79
CA PHE A 249 -5.75 1.17 16.89
C PHE A 249 -4.60 1.76 17.71
N THR A 250 -3.36 1.52 17.30
CA THR A 250 -2.18 2.08 17.98
C THR A 250 -1.39 2.93 17.00
N ALA A 251 -1.20 4.21 17.29
CA ALA A 251 -0.27 5.08 16.60
C ALA A 251 1.08 5.09 17.32
N ASP A 252 2.14 4.74 16.60
CA ASP A 252 3.52 4.88 17.07
C ASP A 252 4.10 6.21 16.56
N LEU A 253 4.40 7.11 17.50
CA LEU A 253 4.91 8.47 17.24
C LEU A 253 6.44 8.57 17.37
N THR A 254 7.15 7.44 17.58
CA THR A 254 8.61 7.42 17.80
C THR A 254 9.40 7.67 16.52
N GLY A 255 8.75 7.53 15.36
CA GLY A 255 9.40 7.63 14.06
C GLY A 255 10.31 6.44 13.72
N ASN A 256 10.21 5.35 14.49
CA ASN A 256 10.87 4.09 14.17
C ASN A 256 10.10 3.32 13.09
N PRO A 257 10.79 2.51 12.27
CA PRO A 257 10.12 1.62 11.34
C PRO A 257 9.42 0.49 12.08
N LEU A 258 8.21 0.13 11.65
CA LEU A 258 7.47 -0.99 12.19
C LEU A 258 7.87 -2.32 11.53
N LYS A 259 7.77 -3.40 12.29
CA LYS A 259 7.82 -4.77 11.79
C LYS A 259 6.52 -5.13 11.07
N PRO A 260 6.56 -6.07 10.10
CA PRO A 260 5.36 -6.52 9.40
C PRO A 260 4.21 -6.96 10.30
N SER A 261 4.52 -7.68 11.39
CA SER A 261 3.53 -8.12 12.38
C SER A 261 2.81 -6.97 13.08
N GLU A 262 3.47 -5.82 13.27
CA GLU A 262 2.89 -4.65 13.92
C GLU A 262 1.88 -3.96 12.99
N PHE A 263 2.16 -3.87 11.68
CA PHE A 263 1.19 -3.39 10.69
C PHE A 263 -0.10 -4.23 10.69
N ILE A 264 0.06 -5.56 10.75
CA ILE A 264 -1.05 -6.53 10.74
C ILE A 264 -1.87 -6.44 12.03
N ASN A 265 -1.23 -6.16 13.16
CA ASN A 265 -1.88 -5.92 14.45
C ASN A 265 -2.38 -4.47 14.61
N ASN A 266 -2.75 -3.79 13.52
CA ASN A 266 -3.30 -2.43 13.53
C ASN A 266 -2.43 -1.36 14.24
N THR A 267 -1.11 -1.56 14.28
CA THR A 267 -0.19 -0.48 14.63
C THR A 267 0.08 0.37 13.37
N VAL A 268 -0.01 1.68 13.52
CA VAL A 268 0.21 2.68 12.47
C VAL A 268 1.44 3.49 12.83
N SER A 269 2.43 3.48 11.96
CA SER A 269 3.66 4.25 12.13
C SER A 269 3.42 5.74 11.94
N LEU A 270 4.29 6.57 12.53
CA LEU A 270 4.27 8.01 12.28
C LEU A 270 4.40 8.33 10.78
N SER A 271 5.19 7.57 10.02
CA SER A 271 5.29 7.78 8.57
C SER A 271 3.97 7.51 7.85
N GLU A 272 3.20 6.50 8.24
CA GLU A 272 1.85 6.24 7.71
C GLU A 272 0.83 7.33 8.08
N LEU A 273 1.01 8.01 9.22
CA LEU A 273 0.15 9.13 9.62
C LEU A 273 0.52 10.40 8.85
N LEU A 274 1.80 10.68 8.67
CA LEU A 274 2.23 11.93 8.05
C LEU A 274 2.09 11.92 6.52
N VAL A 275 2.22 10.77 5.86
CA VAL A 275 2.13 10.66 4.38
C VAL A 275 0.66 10.69 3.93
N LEU A 276 0.24 11.82 3.36
CA LEU A 276 -1.12 12.00 2.84
C LEU A 276 -1.31 11.47 1.43
N TYR A 277 -0.28 11.60 0.59
CA TYR A 277 -0.32 11.16 -0.79
C TYR A 277 1.04 10.60 -1.20
N GLN A 278 1.00 9.50 -1.94
CA GLN A 278 2.15 8.81 -2.47
C GLN A 278 1.81 8.23 -3.84
N ASP A 279 2.59 8.63 -4.84
CA ASP A 279 2.78 7.90 -6.08
C ASP A 279 4.27 7.80 -6.40
N SER A 280 4.57 7.28 -7.59
CA SER A 280 5.92 6.99 -8.03
C SER A 280 6.80 8.24 -8.27
N ARG A 281 6.20 9.45 -8.28
CA ARG A 281 6.87 10.73 -8.54
C ARG A 281 6.62 11.77 -7.46
N THR A 282 5.61 11.60 -6.62
CA THR A 282 5.19 12.59 -5.63
C THR A 282 4.97 11.94 -4.27
N ILE A 283 5.62 12.47 -3.24
CA ILE A 283 5.29 12.19 -1.83
C ILE A 283 4.87 13.51 -1.18
N LEU A 284 3.70 13.52 -0.54
CA LEU A 284 3.19 14.65 0.23
C LEU A 284 3.09 14.27 1.70
N ILE A 285 3.83 14.98 2.55
CA ILE A 285 3.85 14.78 3.99
C ILE A 285 3.21 15.98 4.68
N ALA A 286 2.14 15.76 5.44
CA ALA A 286 1.61 16.74 6.38
C ALA A 286 2.46 16.71 7.66
N VAL A 287 2.91 17.88 8.11
CA VAL A 287 3.77 17.99 9.28
C VAL A 287 3.15 18.92 10.32
N PRO A 288 3.58 18.84 11.60
CA PRO A 288 3.02 19.67 12.65
C PRO A 288 3.14 21.17 12.41
N GLN A 289 2.41 21.94 13.21
CA GLN A 289 2.47 23.40 13.19
C GLN A 289 3.87 23.93 13.47
N ASN A 290 4.19 25.12 12.95
CA ASN A 290 5.51 25.73 13.08
C ASN A 290 5.99 25.89 14.53
N LYS A 291 5.07 26.00 15.50
CA LYS A 291 5.40 26.04 16.94
C LYS A 291 5.98 24.72 17.47
N VAL A 292 5.62 23.60 16.85
CA VAL A 292 6.10 22.26 17.16
C VAL A 292 7.24 21.87 16.22
N TYR A 293 7.07 22.14 14.92
CA TYR A 293 8.00 21.78 13.86
C TYR A 293 8.15 22.95 12.87
N PRO A 294 9.12 23.86 13.09
CA PRO A 294 9.34 25.00 12.21
C PRO A 294 9.91 24.57 10.84
N ILE A 295 9.37 25.15 9.77
CA ILE A 295 9.83 24.90 8.39
C ILE A 295 10.29 26.21 7.78
N ASP A 296 11.58 26.28 7.50
CA ASP A 296 12.25 27.36 6.77
C ASP A 296 13.20 26.77 5.71
N GLN A 297 13.83 27.64 4.91
CA GLN A 297 14.76 27.19 3.87
C GLN A 297 15.96 26.40 4.45
N PRO A 298 16.64 26.83 5.54
CA PRO A 298 17.69 26.03 6.17
C PRO A 298 17.25 24.62 6.58
N LYS A 299 16.03 24.46 7.09
CA LYS A 299 15.44 23.17 7.44
C LYS A 299 15.22 22.30 6.20
N LEU A 300 14.67 22.86 5.11
CA LEU A 300 14.49 22.15 3.85
C LEU A 300 15.84 21.72 3.24
N ASP A 301 16.86 22.58 3.28
CA ASP A 301 18.21 22.26 2.81
C ASP A 301 18.87 21.16 3.65
N LYS A 302 18.61 21.16 4.97
CA LYS A 302 19.02 20.07 5.86
C LYS A 302 18.33 18.76 5.49
N ILE A 303 17.00 18.76 5.30
CA ILE A 303 16.23 17.58 4.89
C ILE A 303 16.79 17.04 3.57
N ARG A 304 17.01 17.90 2.57
CA ARG A 304 17.59 17.50 1.28
C ARG A 304 18.94 16.82 1.44
N ARG A 305 19.89 17.45 2.16
CA ARG A 305 21.22 16.86 2.39
C ARG A 305 21.16 15.51 3.10
N GLN A 306 20.34 15.41 4.14
CA GLN A 306 20.17 14.16 4.88
C GLN A 306 19.49 13.07 4.03
N THR A 307 18.55 13.46 3.18
CA THR A 307 17.89 12.54 2.23
C THR A 307 18.89 11.96 1.25
N ILE A 308 19.81 12.77 0.71
CA ILE A 308 20.89 12.30 -0.19
C ILE A 308 21.78 11.28 0.53
N VAL A 309 22.20 11.58 1.76
CA VAL A 309 23.04 10.68 2.57
C VAL A 309 22.34 9.35 2.87
N ALA A 310 21.08 9.40 3.31
CA ALA A 310 20.28 8.21 3.59
C ALA A 310 20.01 7.38 2.33
N THR A 311 19.72 8.06 1.20
CA THR A 311 19.56 7.42 -0.11
C THR A 311 20.83 6.66 -0.49
N ARG A 312 22.00 7.30 -0.39
CA ARG A 312 23.28 6.66 -0.71
C ARG A 312 23.53 5.43 0.15
N LYS A 313 23.40 5.57 1.47
CA LYS A 313 23.59 4.46 2.41
C LYS A 313 22.72 3.25 2.05
N ARG A 314 21.47 3.49 1.63
CA ARG A 314 20.55 2.41 1.24
C ARG A 314 20.90 1.82 -0.14
N LEU A 315 21.28 2.65 -1.11
CA LEU A 315 21.82 2.17 -2.39
C LEU A 315 23.08 1.30 -2.22
N ASP A 316 23.95 1.63 -1.27
CA ASP A 316 25.12 0.82 -0.94
C ASP A 316 24.71 -0.59 -0.44
N THR A 317 23.62 -0.71 0.34
CA THR A 317 23.09 -2.03 0.76
C THR A 317 22.54 -2.86 -0.39
N PHE A 318 22.12 -2.20 -1.49
CA PHE A 318 21.71 -2.85 -2.73
C PHE A 318 22.86 -3.05 -3.73
N ASP A 319 24.10 -2.68 -3.36
CA ASP A 319 25.29 -2.71 -4.22
C ASP A 319 25.11 -1.88 -5.50
N VAL A 320 24.46 -0.72 -5.35
CA VAL A 320 24.23 0.25 -6.42
C VAL A 320 25.28 1.33 -6.34
N LEU A 321 26.13 1.40 -7.36
CA LEU A 321 27.10 2.47 -7.53
C LEU A 321 26.39 3.80 -7.73
N THR A 322 26.88 4.80 -7.01
CA THR A 322 26.37 6.18 -7.05
C THR A 322 27.40 7.20 -7.56
N LYS A 323 28.64 6.77 -7.79
CA LYS A 323 29.78 7.60 -8.22
C LYS A 323 30.62 6.90 -9.30
N VAL A 324 31.19 7.68 -10.21
CA VAL A 324 32.20 7.24 -11.20
C VAL A 324 33.24 8.32 -11.36
N GLY A 325 34.52 7.97 -11.21
CA GLY A 325 35.59 8.98 -11.14
C GLY A 325 35.25 10.01 -10.07
N ASP A 326 35.29 11.30 -10.45
CA ASP A 326 34.98 12.42 -9.55
C ASP A 326 33.51 12.85 -9.60
N ILE A 327 32.65 12.17 -10.38
CA ILE A 327 31.24 12.56 -10.55
C ILE A 327 30.35 11.82 -9.55
N ASP A 328 29.61 12.59 -8.76
CA ASP A 328 28.55 12.10 -7.86
C ASP A 328 27.19 12.14 -8.56
N TYR A 329 26.81 11.05 -9.22
CA TYR A 329 25.55 10.97 -9.97
C TYR A 329 24.31 11.11 -9.09
N LEU A 330 24.40 10.78 -7.80
CA LEU A 330 23.29 10.99 -6.87
C LEU A 330 23.07 12.46 -6.61
N GLN A 331 24.14 13.21 -6.34
CA GLN A 331 24.04 14.66 -6.18
C GLN A 331 23.50 15.31 -7.45
N VAL A 332 24.03 14.93 -8.62
CA VAL A 332 23.57 15.44 -9.91
C VAL A 332 22.08 15.11 -10.15
N ALA A 333 21.63 13.89 -9.81
CA ALA A 333 20.23 13.53 -9.93
C ALA A 333 19.32 14.37 -9.02
N PHE A 334 19.76 14.63 -7.79
CA PHE A 334 19.03 15.53 -6.91
C PHE A 334 18.94 16.94 -7.50
N ASP A 335 20.03 17.46 -8.06
CA ASP A 335 20.09 18.82 -8.59
C ASP A 335 19.30 18.97 -9.91
N ALA A 336 19.23 17.91 -10.71
CA ALA A 336 18.59 17.91 -12.02
C ALA A 336 17.09 17.52 -11.98
N GLN A 337 16.71 16.60 -11.09
CA GLN A 337 15.45 15.87 -11.21
C GLN A 337 14.65 15.70 -9.90
N VAL A 338 15.17 16.16 -8.76
CA VAL A 338 14.49 16.00 -7.46
C VAL A 338 14.28 17.35 -6.78
N GLU A 339 13.02 17.68 -6.52
CA GLU A 339 12.64 18.87 -5.76
C GLU A 339 12.09 18.45 -4.39
N ILE A 340 12.63 19.04 -3.32
CA ILE A 340 12.05 18.98 -1.98
C ILE A 340 11.66 20.41 -1.61
N ARG A 341 10.39 20.63 -1.28
CA ARG A 341 9.86 21.98 -1.00
C ARG A 341 8.79 21.97 0.07
N SER A 342 8.54 23.15 0.64
CA SER A 342 7.28 23.43 1.33
C SER A 342 6.18 23.70 0.30
N VAL A 343 4.97 23.20 0.53
CA VAL A 343 3.83 23.43 -0.37
C VAL A 343 3.22 24.81 -0.09
N PRO A 344 3.23 25.73 -1.07
CA PRO A 344 2.70 27.08 -0.87
C PRO A 344 1.16 27.07 -0.80
N VAL A 345 0.60 28.09 -0.13
CA VAL A 345 -0.83 28.43 -0.29
C VAL A 345 -1.01 29.00 -1.70
N ILE A 346 -1.87 28.37 -2.50
CA ILE A 346 -2.21 28.86 -3.83
C ILE A 346 -3.50 29.70 -3.71
N TRP A 347 -3.56 30.82 -4.42
CA TRP A 347 -4.81 31.55 -4.58
C TRP A 347 -5.48 31.04 -5.85
N ASP A 348 -6.61 30.36 -5.71
CA ASP A 348 -7.47 30.17 -6.88
C ASP A 348 -8.41 31.35 -7.01
N ALA A 349 -8.26 32.08 -8.12
CA ALA A 349 -9.15 33.14 -8.54
C ALA A 349 -10.46 32.55 -9.09
N ILE A 350 -11.20 31.81 -8.25
CA ILE A 350 -12.58 31.45 -8.58
C ILE A 350 -13.43 32.70 -8.26
N PRO A 351 -14.19 33.25 -9.24
CA PRO A 351 -15.08 34.36 -8.98
C PRO A 351 -16.01 33.99 -7.80
N ASN A 352 -16.08 34.86 -6.78
CA ASN A 352 -16.88 34.73 -5.55
C ASN A 352 -16.37 33.82 -4.42
N SER A 353 -15.21 33.16 -4.55
CA SER A 353 -14.60 32.41 -3.44
C SER A 353 -13.58 33.27 -2.68
N LYS A 354 -13.95 33.81 -1.50
CA LYS A 354 -12.99 34.44 -0.56
C LYS A 354 -12.10 33.43 0.18
N GLN A 355 -12.23 32.13 -0.09
CA GLN A 355 -11.53 31.07 0.66
C GLN A 355 -10.18 30.71 0.02
N LYS A 356 -9.13 30.71 0.83
CA LYS A 356 -7.80 30.18 0.47
C LYS A 356 -7.90 28.66 0.32
N LYS A 357 -7.53 28.11 -0.84
CA LYS A 357 -7.57 26.67 -1.11
C LYS A 357 -6.22 26.17 -1.63
N ARG A 358 -5.85 24.95 -1.29
CA ARG A 358 -4.70 24.25 -1.86
C ARG A 358 -5.22 22.99 -2.55
N LEU A 359 -5.34 23.04 -3.87
CA LEU A 359 -5.80 21.87 -4.64
C LEU A 359 -4.74 20.77 -4.61
N LEU A 360 -5.13 19.56 -4.20
CA LEU A 360 -4.23 18.40 -4.24
C LEU A 360 -3.70 18.16 -5.66
N GLU A 361 -4.55 18.37 -6.68
CA GLU A 361 -4.19 18.24 -8.10
C GLU A 361 -2.94 19.06 -8.46
N LYS A 362 -2.87 20.34 -8.06
CA LYS A 362 -1.70 21.20 -8.34
C LYS A 362 -0.43 20.71 -7.65
N VAL A 363 -0.57 20.00 -6.53
CA VAL A 363 0.58 19.40 -5.83
C VAL A 363 1.05 18.15 -6.58
N ILE A 364 0.14 17.25 -6.97
CA ILE A 364 0.49 16.00 -7.65
C ILE A 364 0.97 16.21 -9.10
N LEU A 365 0.58 17.31 -9.74
CA LEU A 365 1.03 17.66 -11.10
C LEU A 365 2.42 18.34 -11.12
N ARG A 366 3.00 18.66 -9.96
CA ARG A 366 4.31 19.33 -9.86
C ARG A 366 5.43 18.63 -10.65
N PRO A 367 5.59 17.29 -10.62
CA PRO A 367 6.57 16.62 -11.47
C PRO A 367 6.38 16.91 -12.97
N SER A 368 5.13 16.96 -13.45
CA SER A 368 4.82 17.26 -14.85
C SER A 368 5.16 18.71 -15.21
N GLU A 369 4.95 19.65 -14.29
CA GLU A 369 5.39 21.04 -14.46
C GLU A 369 6.92 21.13 -14.57
N LEU A 370 7.67 20.45 -13.68
CA LEU A 370 9.13 20.42 -13.71
C LEU A 370 9.67 19.83 -15.03
N ILE A 371 9.04 18.76 -15.52
CA ILE A 371 9.34 18.17 -16.83
C ILE A 371 9.08 19.17 -17.97
N THR A 372 7.98 19.93 -17.90
CA THR A 372 7.63 20.93 -18.90
C THR A 372 8.62 22.11 -18.92
N ILE A 373 9.02 22.58 -17.74
CA ILE A 373 10.07 23.60 -17.57
C ILE A 373 11.39 23.10 -18.17
N ALA A 374 11.78 21.86 -17.87
CA ALA A 374 13.00 21.27 -18.42
C ALA A 374 12.94 21.12 -19.95
N ARG A 375 11.78 20.74 -20.51
CA ARG A 375 11.56 20.66 -21.97
C ARG A 375 11.71 22.01 -22.67
N ASN A 376 11.24 23.09 -22.03
CA ASN A 376 11.25 24.43 -22.59
C ASN A 376 12.55 25.22 -22.29
N SER A 377 13.47 24.64 -21.51
CA SER A 377 14.77 25.26 -21.21
C SER A 377 15.69 25.24 -22.44
N THR A 378 16.48 26.31 -22.62
CA THR A 378 17.54 26.37 -23.65
C THR A 378 18.64 25.33 -23.44
N THR A 379 18.81 24.87 -22.20
CA THR A 379 19.74 23.78 -21.82
C THR A 379 19.02 22.44 -21.64
N GLY A 380 17.74 22.37 -22.03
CA GLY A 380 16.92 21.17 -21.94
C GLY A 380 17.45 20.05 -22.83
N ARG A 381 17.49 18.84 -22.26
CA ARG A 381 17.86 17.60 -22.95
C ARG A 381 16.73 16.59 -22.81
N ILE A 382 16.65 15.64 -23.75
CA ILE A 382 15.73 14.51 -23.66
C ILE A 382 16.52 13.25 -23.33
N CYS A 383 16.07 12.51 -22.30
CA CYS A 383 16.69 11.25 -21.94
C CYS A 383 16.45 10.20 -23.02
N ARG A 384 17.51 9.61 -23.57
CA ARG A 384 17.42 8.56 -24.61
C ARG A 384 16.71 7.29 -24.15
N ILE A 385 16.73 6.97 -22.86
CA ILE A 385 16.16 5.73 -22.29
C ILE A 385 14.70 5.91 -21.89
N THR A 386 14.38 7.01 -21.21
CA THR A 386 13.08 7.21 -20.58
C THR A 386 12.21 8.23 -21.33
N GLY A 387 12.76 8.92 -22.32
CA GLY A 387 12.10 10.06 -22.97
C GLY A 387 11.92 11.29 -22.06
N THR A 388 12.37 11.23 -20.81
CA THR A 388 12.18 12.30 -19.83
C THR A 388 13.00 13.54 -20.20
N PRO A 389 12.39 14.73 -20.36
CA PRO A 389 13.10 15.99 -20.41
C PRO A 389 13.82 16.33 -19.10
N PHE A 390 15.06 16.79 -19.18
CA PHE A 390 15.85 17.15 -18.00
C PHE A 390 16.85 18.28 -18.31
N THR A 391 17.28 18.99 -17.27
CA THR A 391 18.40 19.92 -17.30
C THR A 391 19.48 19.40 -16.35
N SER A 392 20.75 19.53 -16.70
CA SER A 392 21.85 19.12 -15.81
C SER A 392 23.12 19.88 -16.19
N SER A 393 23.99 20.11 -15.20
CA SER A 393 25.30 20.75 -15.38
C SER A 393 26.34 19.82 -16.01
N LEU A 394 26.09 18.50 -16.03
CA LEU A 394 26.99 17.56 -16.68
C LEU A 394 26.99 17.79 -18.19
N ALA A 395 28.20 17.81 -18.78
CA ALA A 395 28.37 17.84 -20.21
C ALA A 395 27.66 16.64 -20.87
N PRO A 396 27.12 16.79 -22.09
CA PRO A 396 26.51 15.67 -22.79
C PRO A 396 27.47 14.50 -22.93
N SER A 397 26.98 13.29 -22.68
CA SER A 397 27.82 12.11 -22.87
C SER A 397 28.14 11.95 -24.36
N SER A 398 29.44 11.96 -24.72
CA SER A 398 29.92 11.62 -26.07
C SER A 398 29.90 10.11 -26.33
N THR A 399 29.47 9.34 -25.34
CA THR A 399 29.64 7.89 -25.33
C THR A 399 28.71 7.25 -26.34
N ASN A 400 29.29 6.51 -27.29
CA ASN A 400 28.52 5.62 -28.14
C ASN A 400 27.85 4.58 -27.25
N LEU A 401 26.52 4.49 -27.29
CA LEU A 401 25.74 3.60 -26.42
C LEU A 401 26.21 2.15 -26.55
N SER A 402 26.68 1.74 -27.74
CA SER A 402 27.26 0.43 -28.00
C SER A 402 28.48 0.07 -27.13
N ASN A 403 29.17 1.06 -26.55
CA ASN A 403 30.33 0.85 -25.70
C ASN A 403 29.96 0.78 -24.21
N LEU A 404 28.80 1.32 -23.82
CA LEU A 404 28.26 1.28 -22.45
C LEU A 404 27.38 0.06 -22.21
N PHE A 405 26.86 -0.49 -23.29
CA PHE A 405 25.92 -1.58 -23.31
C PHE A 405 26.61 -2.87 -23.74
N SER A 406 26.28 -3.98 -23.08
CA SER A 406 26.66 -5.29 -23.57
C SER A 406 26.10 -5.56 -24.96
N SER A 407 26.72 -6.49 -25.69
CA SER A 407 26.06 -7.17 -26.83
C SER A 407 24.75 -7.89 -26.44
N SER A 408 24.51 -8.07 -25.13
CA SER A 408 23.25 -8.48 -24.50
C SER A 408 22.32 -7.32 -24.09
N PHE A 409 22.48 -6.12 -24.66
CA PHE A 409 21.58 -4.98 -24.44
C PHE A 409 21.18 -4.46 -25.83
N VAL A 410 20.14 -5.08 -26.40
CA VAL A 410 19.78 -4.95 -27.83
C VAL A 410 18.54 -4.05 -28.02
N ASP A 411 18.18 -3.24 -27.02
CA ASP A 411 17.11 -2.24 -27.13
C ASP A 411 17.62 -0.87 -27.62
N THR A 412 18.84 -0.79 -28.18
CA THR A 412 19.36 0.45 -28.78
C THR A 412 18.61 0.86 -30.05
N GLU A 413 17.85 -0.05 -30.65
CA GLU A 413 17.02 0.19 -31.84
C GLU A 413 15.85 1.15 -31.55
N PHE A 414 15.43 1.26 -30.28
CA PHE A 414 14.31 2.12 -29.84
C PHE A 414 14.74 3.33 -29.01
N THR A 415 15.98 3.37 -28.52
CA THR A 415 16.54 4.60 -27.96
C THR A 415 16.83 5.53 -29.13
N GLY A 416 16.14 6.67 -29.21
CA GLY A 416 16.34 7.64 -30.30
C GLY A 416 17.83 7.96 -30.54
N ILE A 417 18.20 8.14 -31.81
CA ILE A 417 19.59 8.40 -32.25
C ILE A 417 20.11 9.74 -31.68
N SER A 418 19.22 10.61 -31.18
CA SER A 418 19.50 11.91 -30.56
C SER A 418 19.05 11.96 -29.09
N GLY A 419 19.82 12.64 -28.22
CA GLY A 419 19.48 12.86 -26.81
C GLY A 419 20.69 12.69 -25.89
N ASP A 420 20.48 12.59 -24.58
CA ASP A 420 21.52 12.26 -23.59
C ASP A 420 20.96 11.33 -22.50
N ILE A 421 21.74 10.90 -21.52
CA ILE A 421 21.23 10.09 -20.40
C ILE A 421 20.89 11.01 -19.22
N SER A 422 19.65 10.94 -18.71
CA SER A 422 19.30 11.68 -17.50
C SER A 422 20.00 11.07 -16.28
N PRO A 423 20.41 11.87 -15.29
CA PRO A 423 21.12 11.39 -14.10
C PRO A 423 20.43 10.21 -13.40
N LEU A 424 19.10 10.24 -13.24
CA LEU A 424 18.35 9.13 -12.62
C LEU A 424 18.39 7.85 -13.46
N ALA A 425 18.31 7.94 -14.79
CA ALA A 425 18.40 6.78 -15.66
C ALA A 425 19.84 6.24 -15.77
N TYR A 426 20.85 7.08 -15.52
CA TYR A 426 22.26 6.71 -15.57
C TYR A 426 22.63 5.64 -14.53
N PHE A 427 21.96 5.59 -13.38
CA PHE A 427 22.18 4.54 -12.37
C PHE A 427 21.95 3.14 -12.92
N TYR A 428 20.93 2.97 -13.77
CA TYR A 428 20.65 1.70 -14.42
C TYR A 428 21.77 1.29 -15.37
N LEU A 429 22.37 2.26 -16.08
CA LEU A 429 23.52 2.04 -16.95
C LEU A 429 24.75 1.65 -16.15
N LEU A 430 25.10 2.47 -15.17
CA LEU A 430 26.28 2.33 -14.33
C LEU A 430 26.35 0.96 -13.64
N ASN A 431 25.19 0.42 -13.29
CA ASN A 431 25.07 -0.86 -12.59
C ASN A 431 24.72 -2.02 -13.54
N SER A 432 25.06 -1.88 -14.82
CA SER A 432 25.02 -2.97 -15.79
C SER A 432 26.38 -3.71 -15.83
N PRO A 433 26.40 -5.01 -16.20
CA PRO A 433 27.63 -5.83 -16.15
C PRO A 433 28.79 -5.29 -16.99
N ASN A 434 28.50 -4.44 -17.98
CA ASN A 434 29.47 -3.96 -18.96
C ASN A 434 29.88 -2.49 -18.76
N ALA A 435 29.17 -1.71 -17.94
CA ALA A 435 29.38 -0.27 -17.81
C ALA A 435 30.47 0.16 -16.80
N GLY A 436 31.23 -0.79 -16.22
CA GLY A 436 32.08 -0.49 -15.06
C GLY A 436 33.36 -1.30 -14.95
N GLY A 437 34.02 -1.65 -16.06
CA GLY A 437 35.33 -2.29 -16.00
C GLY A 437 35.32 -3.82 -16.08
N ALA A 438 34.35 -4.42 -16.77
CA ALA A 438 34.49 -5.81 -17.21
C ALA A 438 35.78 -5.95 -18.04
N GLY A 439 36.81 -6.56 -17.44
CA GLY A 439 38.15 -6.70 -18.03
C GLY A 439 39.26 -5.84 -17.41
N ILE A 440 38.97 -4.98 -16.43
CA ILE A 440 39.99 -4.21 -15.69
C ILE A 440 40.47 -5.03 -14.49
N ALA A 441 41.77 -5.32 -14.41
CA ALA A 441 42.36 -6.06 -13.30
C ALA A 441 42.10 -5.34 -11.96
N GLY A 442 41.58 -6.08 -10.97
CA GLY A 442 41.26 -5.56 -9.64
C GLY A 442 39.85 -4.96 -9.49
N VAL A 443 39.07 -4.85 -10.56
CA VAL A 443 37.65 -4.41 -10.48
C VAL A 443 36.73 -5.62 -10.53
N SER A 444 35.93 -5.82 -9.47
CA SER A 444 34.96 -6.91 -9.43
C SER A 444 33.92 -6.80 -10.56
N LYS A 445 33.61 -7.94 -11.20
CA LYS A 445 32.55 -8.02 -12.22
C LYS A 445 31.22 -7.67 -11.56
N ARG A 446 30.58 -6.60 -12.04
CA ARG A 446 29.33 -6.11 -11.46
C ARG A 446 28.15 -7.00 -11.86
N THR A 447 27.27 -7.26 -10.91
CA THR A 447 26.01 -7.97 -11.10
C THR A 447 24.95 -7.01 -11.60
N SER A 448 24.22 -7.39 -12.64
CA SER A 448 23.22 -6.52 -13.26
C SER A 448 22.04 -6.27 -12.32
N LEU A 449 21.50 -5.05 -12.32
CA LEU A 449 20.14 -4.78 -11.81
C LEU A 449 19.04 -5.48 -12.63
N ARG A 450 19.36 -6.04 -13.80
CA ARG A 450 18.44 -6.72 -14.73
C ARG A 450 18.23 -8.20 -14.37
N GLY A 451 17.03 -8.70 -14.63
CA GLY A 451 16.70 -10.13 -14.63
C GLY A 451 16.28 -10.70 -13.26
N SER A 452 16.25 -9.89 -12.22
CA SER A 452 15.75 -10.25 -10.88
C SER A 452 15.53 -8.96 -10.09
N PHE A 453 14.48 -8.22 -10.44
CA PHE A 453 14.07 -7.01 -9.76
C PHE A 453 12.59 -7.10 -9.41
N MET A 454 12.25 -6.71 -8.19
CA MET A 454 10.87 -6.56 -7.77
C MET A 454 10.71 -5.32 -6.92
N LEU A 455 9.67 -4.56 -7.22
CA LEU A 455 9.18 -3.45 -6.40
C LEU A 455 7.68 -3.62 -6.17
N LEU A 456 7.30 -3.66 -4.90
CA LEU A 456 5.93 -3.53 -4.43
C LEU A 456 5.87 -2.28 -3.55
N ALA A 457 5.22 -1.22 -4.00
CA ALA A 457 5.08 0.02 -3.25
C ALA A 457 3.60 0.40 -3.11
N PRO A 458 3.18 0.98 -1.97
CA PRO A 458 1.80 1.42 -1.81
C PRO A 458 1.55 2.60 -2.75
N ALA A 459 0.34 2.66 -3.32
CA ALA A 459 -0.10 3.75 -4.17
C ALA A 459 -1.38 4.38 -3.62
N SER A 460 -1.49 5.71 -3.67
CA SER A 460 -2.71 6.45 -3.30
C SER A 460 -3.83 6.33 -4.34
N HIS A 461 -3.65 5.56 -5.41
CA HIS A 461 -4.70 5.31 -6.40
C HIS A 461 -5.74 4.37 -5.82
N VAL A 462 -7.02 4.64 -6.06
CA VAL A 462 -8.12 3.87 -5.48
C VAL A 462 -9.21 3.73 -6.52
N ALA A 463 -9.70 2.50 -6.65
CA ALA A 463 -10.98 2.23 -7.29
C ALA A 463 -11.97 1.77 -6.22
N LEU A 464 -13.24 2.10 -6.42
CA LEU A 464 -14.30 1.67 -5.51
C LEU A 464 -15.24 0.76 -6.31
N GLY A 465 -15.72 -0.30 -5.67
CA GLY A 465 -16.77 -1.13 -6.28
C GLY A 465 -18.07 -0.34 -6.32
N GLU A 466 -18.70 -0.26 -7.50
CA GLU A 466 -19.74 0.74 -7.78
C GLU A 466 -20.97 0.71 -6.83
N HIS A 467 -21.31 -0.37 -6.11
CA HIS A 467 -22.59 -0.42 -5.36
C HIS A 467 -22.66 -1.32 -4.09
N LYS A 468 -21.68 -1.34 -3.18
CA LYS A 468 -21.79 -2.18 -1.96
C LYS A 468 -21.27 -1.54 -0.68
N VAL A 469 -21.98 -0.50 -0.21
CA VAL A 469 -21.95 -0.14 1.22
C VAL A 469 -23.08 -0.90 1.88
N GLN A 470 -22.74 -1.88 2.72
CA GLN A 470 -23.72 -2.63 3.49
C GLN A 470 -23.81 -2.03 4.89
N ALA A 471 -24.98 -1.52 5.28
CA ALA A 471 -25.25 -1.22 6.68
C ALA A 471 -25.30 -2.53 7.47
N ILE A 472 -24.50 -2.63 8.53
CA ILE A 472 -24.42 -3.82 9.40
C ILE A 472 -25.09 -3.58 10.76
N ASP A 473 -25.44 -2.34 11.07
CA ASP A 473 -26.20 -1.96 12.26
C ASP A 473 -27.01 -0.67 11.98
N GLN A 474 -28.05 -0.45 12.77
CA GLN A 474 -28.78 0.82 12.84
C GLN A 474 -28.42 1.50 14.17
N PRO A 475 -27.56 2.53 14.17
CA PRO A 475 -27.08 3.16 15.40
C PRO A 475 -28.22 3.60 16.32
N LEU A 476 -28.03 3.41 17.63
CA LEU A 476 -29.07 3.62 18.64
C LEU A 476 -29.54 5.08 18.76
N LEU A 477 -28.68 6.07 18.48
CA LEU A 477 -29.00 7.50 18.59
C LEU A 477 -29.32 8.18 17.24
N ASP A 478 -29.53 7.41 16.18
CA ASP A 478 -30.00 7.94 14.89
C ASP A 478 -31.52 8.12 14.90
N GLN A 479 -32.01 9.19 15.54
CA GLN A 479 -33.44 9.49 15.64
C GLN A 479 -34.06 9.88 14.29
N GLY A 480 -33.26 10.41 13.37
CA GLY A 480 -33.72 10.81 12.03
C GLY A 480 -33.76 9.68 11.01
N GLY A 481 -33.35 8.45 11.37
CA GLY A 481 -33.40 7.29 10.48
C GLY A 481 -32.47 7.40 9.27
N ARG A 482 -31.35 8.11 9.40
CA ARG A 482 -30.38 8.34 8.33
C ARG A 482 -29.79 7.05 7.77
N PHE A 483 -29.66 6.00 8.59
CA PHE A 483 -29.04 4.73 8.21
C PHE A 483 -30.04 3.64 7.78
N VAL A 484 -31.34 3.98 7.67
CA VAL A 484 -32.40 3.07 7.25
C VAL A 484 -32.28 2.69 5.76
N ASN A 485 -31.73 3.60 4.94
CA ASN A 485 -31.54 3.40 3.51
C ASN A 485 -30.07 3.15 3.16
N THR A 486 -29.83 2.52 2.01
CA THR A 486 -28.49 2.38 1.44
C THR A 486 -27.92 3.75 1.08
N LEU A 487 -26.79 4.13 1.68
CA LEU A 487 -26.14 5.39 1.37
C LEU A 487 -25.29 5.28 0.11
N SER A 488 -25.37 6.29 -0.74
CA SER A 488 -24.54 6.45 -1.92
C SER A 488 -23.20 7.08 -1.54
N ARG A 489 -22.17 6.86 -2.34
CA ARG A 489 -20.88 7.51 -2.13
C ARG A 489 -20.71 8.64 -3.14
N VAL A 490 -20.19 9.78 -2.69
CA VAL A 490 -20.03 10.97 -3.54
C VAL A 490 -18.57 11.24 -3.88
N THR A 491 -17.65 11.20 -2.91
CA THR A 491 -16.23 11.54 -3.16
C THR A 491 -15.21 10.71 -2.38
N ILE A 492 -13.92 10.91 -2.71
CA ILE A 492 -12.76 10.43 -1.95
C ILE A 492 -12.09 11.64 -1.31
N THR A 493 -11.92 11.61 0.01
CA THR A 493 -11.34 12.66 0.86
C THR A 493 -9.83 12.48 1.04
N THR A 494 -9.15 13.50 1.58
CA THR A 494 -7.69 13.41 1.85
C THR A 494 -7.38 12.35 2.92
N GLN A 495 -8.27 12.23 3.90
CA GLN A 495 -8.15 11.23 4.98
C GLN A 495 -8.30 9.80 4.44
N GLU A 496 -9.15 9.61 3.44
CA GLU A 496 -9.30 8.33 2.76
C GLU A 496 -8.05 7.93 1.97
N PHE A 497 -7.35 8.86 1.32
CA PHE A 497 -6.06 8.55 0.70
C PHE A 497 -5.04 8.00 1.71
N THR A 498 -5.06 8.52 2.94
CA THR A 498 -4.19 8.03 4.02
C THR A 498 -4.60 6.62 4.46
N LEU A 499 -5.90 6.39 4.65
CA LEU A 499 -6.47 5.09 5.01
C LEU A 499 -6.17 4.01 3.96
N PHE A 500 -6.35 4.32 2.67
CA PHE A 500 -6.11 3.36 1.61
C PHE A 500 -4.63 3.03 1.44
N GLN A 501 -3.74 4.00 1.63
CA GLN A 501 -2.29 3.73 1.69
C GLN A 501 -1.92 2.80 2.85
N GLN A 502 -2.52 3.01 4.03
CA GLN A 502 -2.33 2.15 5.19
C GLN A 502 -2.78 0.71 4.91
N MET A 503 -3.86 0.50 4.16
CA MET A 503 -4.28 -0.83 3.70
C MET A 503 -3.27 -1.44 2.72
N SER A 504 -2.83 -0.68 1.70
CA SER A 504 -1.83 -1.16 0.74
C SER A 504 -0.53 -1.58 1.44
N ARG A 505 -0.06 -0.80 2.42
CA ARG A 505 1.12 -1.12 3.25
C ARG A 505 0.94 -2.41 4.04
N ARG A 506 -0.24 -2.65 4.62
CA ARG A 506 -0.55 -3.89 5.36
C ARG A 506 -0.54 -5.12 4.46
N ILE A 507 -1.04 -4.99 3.23
CA ILE A 507 -1.02 -6.10 2.26
C ILE A 507 0.41 -6.41 1.83
N ILE A 508 1.23 -5.38 1.57
CA ILE A 508 2.67 -5.54 1.30
C ILE A 508 3.39 -6.18 2.49
N ALA A 509 3.06 -5.75 3.71
CA ALA A 509 3.61 -6.31 4.95
C ALA A 509 3.25 -7.78 5.15
N ASP A 510 1.98 -8.17 4.92
CA ASP A 510 1.53 -9.58 4.99
C ASP A 510 2.26 -10.46 3.96
N LEU A 511 2.39 -9.98 2.73
CA LEU A 511 3.17 -10.64 1.69
C LEU A 511 4.62 -10.88 2.16
N TRP A 512 5.29 -9.83 2.66
CA TRP A 512 6.68 -9.93 3.13
C TRP A 512 6.84 -10.83 4.35
N GLN A 513 5.96 -10.71 5.35
CA GLN A 513 6.00 -11.51 6.57
C GLN A 513 5.93 -13.01 6.26
N SER A 514 5.20 -13.38 5.21
CA SER A 514 5.03 -14.78 4.81
C SER A 514 6.29 -15.47 4.30
N ILE A 515 7.38 -14.72 4.06
CA ILE A 515 8.70 -15.26 3.65
C ILE A 515 9.85 -14.77 4.53
N ALA A 516 9.68 -13.65 5.24
CA ALA A 516 10.70 -13.05 6.11
C ALA A 516 10.03 -12.49 7.40
N PRO A 517 9.51 -13.35 8.28
CA PRO A 517 8.61 -12.94 9.38
C PRO A 517 9.28 -12.05 10.44
N SER A 518 10.60 -12.13 10.56
CA SER A 518 11.39 -11.39 11.56
C SER A 518 12.06 -10.14 11.00
N GLU A 519 12.00 -9.91 9.68
CA GLU A 519 12.70 -8.81 9.03
C GLU A 519 11.78 -7.60 8.84
N LEU A 520 12.36 -6.39 8.93
CA LEU A 520 11.69 -5.18 8.48
C LEU A 520 11.45 -5.27 6.96
N LEU A 521 10.48 -4.49 6.48
CA LEU A 521 10.37 -4.26 5.04
C LEU A 521 11.69 -3.67 4.49
N PRO A 522 12.13 -4.06 3.28
CA PRO A 522 13.34 -3.51 2.67
C PRO A 522 13.34 -1.98 2.54
N LEU A 523 12.18 -1.37 2.31
CA LEU A 523 11.94 0.09 2.32
C LEU A 523 10.85 0.41 3.37
N PRO A 524 11.21 0.45 4.67
CA PRO A 524 10.21 0.39 5.74
C PRO A 524 9.45 1.70 5.94
N TYR A 525 10.01 2.85 5.59
CA TYR A 525 9.30 4.13 5.72
C TYR A 525 8.34 4.38 4.56
N LEU A 526 8.70 3.89 3.37
CA LEU A 526 7.83 3.83 2.19
C LEU A 526 6.75 2.75 2.34
N GLY A 527 6.96 1.76 3.22
CA GLY A 527 6.08 0.60 3.38
C GLY A 527 6.11 -0.30 2.15
N ALA A 528 7.30 -0.45 1.56
CA ALA A 528 7.51 -1.12 0.27
C ALA A 528 8.52 -2.27 0.38
N VAL A 529 8.36 -3.24 -0.51
CA VAL A 529 9.35 -4.30 -0.74
C VAL A 529 10.12 -3.97 -2.00
N VAL A 530 11.44 -3.90 -1.88
CA VAL A 530 12.35 -3.85 -3.03
C VAL A 530 13.32 -5.02 -2.92
N LEU A 531 13.41 -5.81 -3.98
CA LEU A 531 14.35 -6.92 -4.12
C LEU A 531 15.13 -6.74 -5.41
N THR A 532 16.43 -7.03 -5.35
CA THR A 532 17.34 -6.95 -6.50
C THR A 532 17.90 -8.34 -6.82
N HIS A 533 18.85 -8.40 -7.75
CA HIS A 533 19.47 -9.64 -8.21
C HIS A 533 20.08 -10.47 -7.09
N LYS A 534 20.45 -9.86 -5.95
CA LYS A 534 20.97 -10.59 -4.78
C LYS A 534 19.90 -11.38 -4.04
N GLN A 535 18.63 -11.00 -4.19
CA GLN A 535 17.48 -11.62 -3.53
C GLN A 535 16.58 -12.36 -4.52
N ALA A 536 17.12 -12.87 -5.62
CA ALA A 536 16.36 -13.60 -6.64
C ALA A 536 15.52 -14.75 -6.06
N GLN A 537 16.03 -15.46 -5.05
CA GLN A 537 15.29 -16.51 -4.36
C GLN A 537 14.09 -15.97 -3.58
N SER A 538 14.25 -14.86 -2.86
CA SER A 538 13.15 -14.20 -2.16
C SER A 538 12.05 -13.74 -3.11
N ILE A 539 12.40 -13.30 -4.34
CA ILE A 539 11.39 -12.98 -5.36
C ILE A 539 10.59 -14.23 -5.74
N LYS A 540 11.26 -15.37 -5.97
CA LYS A 540 10.59 -16.64 -6.29
C LYS A 540 9.69 -17.11 -5.14
N LEU A 541 10.10 -16.94 -3.89
CA LEU A 541 9.31 -17.29 -2.70
C LEU A 541 8.06 -16.42 -2.55
N LEU A 542 8.10 -15.17 -3.02
CA LEU A 542 6.96 -14.25 -2.93
C LEU A 542 5.92 -14.49 -4.03
N LEU A 543 6.32 -14.98 -5.22
CA LEU A 543 5.42 -15.20 -6.35
C LEU A 543 4.14 -16.00 -5.99
N PRO A 544 4.21 -17.16 -5.28
CA PRO A 544 3.00 -17.90 -4.87
C PRO A 544 2.06 -17.10 -3.96
N LYS A 545 2.56 -16.07 -3.28
CA LYS A 545 1.79 -15.25 -2.35
C LYS A 545 0.97 -14.18 -3.07
N PHE A 546 1.30 -13.85 -4.33
CA PHE A 546 0.53 -12.89 -5.14
C PHE A 546 -0.92 -13.29 -5.36
N LYS A 547 -1.32 -14.54 -5.11
CA LYS A 547 -2.73 -14.93 -5.06
C LYS A 547 -3.57 -14.03 -4.13
N GLN A 548 -2.96 -13.48 -3.07
CA GLN A 548 -3.60 -12.53 -2.15
C GLN A 548 -3.97 -11.20 -2.82
N LEU A 549 -3.37 -10.85 -3.96
CA LEU A 549 -3.71 -9.64 -4.72
C LEU A 549 -5.03 -9.78 -5.49
N PHE A 550 -5.59 -10.99 -5.60
CA PHE A 550 -6.81 -11.29 -6.37
C PHE A 550 -7.99 -11.67 -5.48
N VAL A 551 -8.13 -11.02 -4.34
CA VAL A 551 -9.24 -11.24 -3.39
C VAL A 551 -10.01 -9.95 -3.16
N ASN A 552 -11.23 -10.06 -2.65
CA ASN A 552 -11.96 -8.88 -2.19
C ASN A 552 -11.33 -8.35 -0.90
N VAL A 553 -11.15 -7.04 -0.83
CA VAL A 553 -10.76 -6.34 0.40
C VAL A 553 -12.00 -5.68 0.99
N THR A 554 -12.20 -5.90 2.28
CA THR A 554 -13.31 -5.33 3.02
C THR A 554 -12.81 -4.42 4.14
N LEU A 555 -13.35 -3.22 4.20
CA LEU A 555 -13.20 -2.30 5.31
C LEU A 555 -14.45 -2.40 6.20
N HIS A 556 -14.23 -2.70 7.48
CA HIS A 556 -15.20 -2.50 8.55
C HIS A 556 -15.07 -1.07 9.05
N ALA A 557 -16.14 -0.30 8.88
CA ALA A 557 -16.21 1.11 9.23
C ALA A 557 -17.59 1.37 9.83
N TYR A 558 -17.76 1.05 11.13
CA TYR A 558 -19.06 1.06 11.79
C TYR A 558 -19.84 2.37 11.50
N PRO A 559 -21.12 2.29 11.07
CA PRO A 559 -22.00 1.11 11.01
C PRO A 559 -22.01 0.36 9.67
N PHE A 560 -20.94 0.44 8.88
CA PHE A 560 -20.88 -0.15 7.53
C PHE A 560 -19.81 -1.22 7.37
N LYS A 561 -20.07 -2.12 6.42
CA LYS A 561 -19.09 -3.00 5.78
C LYS A 561 -18.97 -2.62 4.30
N ILE A 562 -17.75 -2.34 3.84
CA ILE A 562 -17.51 -1.70 2.54
C ILE A 562 -16.43 -2.45 1.77
N MET A 563 -16.72 -2.78 0.51
CA MET A 563 -15.72 -3.35 -0.39
C MET A 563 -14.82 -2.23 -0.95
N VAL A 564 -13.51 -2.37 -0.77
CA VAL A 564 -12.51 -1.39 -1.19
C VAL A 564 -11.50 -2.06 -2.14
N ARG A 565 -10.85 -1.28 -3.01
CA ARG A 565 -9.80 -1.79 -3.90
C ARG A 565 -8.53 -0.94 -3.73
N PRO A 566 -7.73 -1.20 -2.67
CA PRO A 566 -6.45 -0.54 -2.49
C PRO A 566 -5.54 -0.83 -3.69
N ALA A 567 -4.60 0.08 -3.99
CA ALA A 567 -3.68 -0.11 -5.10
C ALA A 567 -2.22 -0.21 -4.64
N ILE A 568 -1.45 -0.99 -5.40
CA ILE A 568 -0.01 -1.18 -5.25
C ILE A 568 0.64 -0.84 -6.58
N GLU A 569 1.68 0.00 -6.55
CA GLU A 569 2.60 0.13 -7.67
C GLU A 569 3.50 -1.12 -7.70
N PHE A 570 3.51 -1.75 -8.87
CA PHE A 570 4.09 -3.06 -9.09
C PHE A 570 5.07 -3.01 -10.26
N VAL A 571 6.28 -3.52 -10.03
CA VAL A 571 7.27 -3.80 -11.07
C VAL A 571 7.93 -5.12 -10.75
N VAL A 572 7.89 -6.10 -11.66
CA VAL A 572 8.61 -7.36 -11.48
C VAL A 572 9.25 -7.83 -12.78
N GLU A 573 10.55 -8.12 -12.69
CA GLU A 573 11.36 -8.79 -13.70
C GLU A 573 12.06 -9.98 -13.05
N ILE A 574 11.80 -11.20 -13.56
CA ILE A 574 12.42 -12.43 -13.04
C ILE A 574 12.93 -13.25 -14.21
N ALA A 575 14.15 -13.77 -14.10
CA ALA A 575 14.66 -14.82 -14.97
C ALA A 575 14.20 -16.18 -14.44
N LEU A 576 13.16 -16.75 -15.05
CA LEU A 576 12.65 -18.10 -14.72
C LEU A 576 13.32 -19.21 -15.55
N ALA A 577 13.99 -18.87 -16.66
CA ALA A 577 14.76 -19.82 -17.46
C ALA A 577 16.26 -19.46 -17.47
N ASP A 578 17.11 -20.47 -17.26
CA ASP A 578 18.58 -20.34 -17.29
C ASP A 578 19.07 -20.34 -18.74
N GLN A 579 18.75 -19.28 -19.50
CA GLN A 579 19.25 -19.15 -20.87
C GLN A 579 20.63 -18.47 -20.86
N LYS A 580 21.63 -19.15 -21.43
CA LYS A 580 22.98 -18.62 -21.72
C LYS A 580 22.99 -17.30 -22.52
N HIS A 581 21.84 -16.90 -23.07
CA HIS A 581 21.63 -15.64 -23.79
C HIS A 581 20.46 -14.85 -23.20
N ALA A 582 20.46 -14.64 -21.89
CA ALA A 582 19.68 -13.57 -21.29
C ALA A 582 20.18 -12.23 -21.86
N GLY A 583 19.37 -11.51 -22.65
CA GLY A 583 19.84 -10.23 -23.15
C GLY A 583 18.96 -9.39 -24.06
N LYS A 584 18.08 -9.94 -24.91
CA LYS A 584 17.78 -9.11 -26.10
C LYS A 584 16.70 -8.02 -25.95
N HIS A 585 15.63 -8.12 -25.15
CA HIS A 585 14.54 -7.11 -25.23
C HIS A 585 13.69 -6.89 -23.95
N THR A 586 14.17 -6.16 -22.93
CA THR A 586 13.40 -5.97 -21.66
C THR A 586 13.08 -4.54 -21.27
N LEU A 587 13.79 -3.52 -21.76
CA LEU A 587 13.64 -2.15 -21.25
C LEU A 587 12.26 -1.55 -21.54
N LEU A 588 11.65 -1.93 -22.66
CA LEU A 588 10.35 -1.40 -23.07
C LEU A 588 9.17 -2.27 -22.62
N LYS A 589 9.42 -3.51 -22.16
CA LYS A 589 8.35 -4.45 -21.79
C LYS A 589 7.90 -4.28 -20.34
N THR A 590 8.77 -3.76 -19.48
CA THR A 590 8.48 -3.61 -18.06
C THR A 590 8.41 -2.13 -17.68
N THR A 591 7.20 -1.69 -17.36
CA THR A 591 6.96 -0.38 -16.76
C THR A 591 6.23 -0.58 -15.44
N PRO A 592 6.49 0.27 -14.42
CA PRO A 592 5.68 0.28 -13.22
C PRO A 592 4.21 0.41 -13.54
N ARG A 593 3.40 -0.50 -12.97
CA ARG A 593 1.95 -0.51 -13.12
C ARG A 593 1.31 -0.36 -11.75
N VAL A 594 0.31 0.51 -11.69
CA VAL A 594 -0.58 0.56 -10.53
C VAL A 594 -1.62 -0.53 -10.72
N VAL A 595 -1.64 -1.50 -9.80
CA VAL A 595 -2.59 -2.62 -9.79
C VAL A 595 -3.51 -2.45 -8.60
N THR A 596 -4.82 -2.47 -8.84
CA THR A 596 -5.84 -2.54 -7.79
C THR A 596 -5.89 -3.96 -7.22
N ILE A 597 -6.24 -4.12 -5.95
CA ILE A 597 -6.36 -5.43 -5.30
C ILE A 597 -7.82 -5.87 -5.38
N GLU A 598 -8.11 -6.78 -6.30
CA GLU A 598 -9.45 -7.33 -6.53
C GLU A 598 -9.38 -8.63 -7.36
N PRO A 599 -10.43 -9.47 -7.38
CA PRO A 599 -10.41 -10.74 -8.12
C PRO A 599 -10.15 -10.64 -9.62
N ARG A 600 -10.45 -9.49 -10.23
CA ARG A 600 -10.28 -9.24 -11.67
C ARG A 600 -8.93 -8.59 -12.02
N SER A 601 -8.09 -8.32 -11.04
CA SER A 601 -6.79 -7.69 -11.25
C SER A 601 -5.91 -8.51 -12.15
N THR A 602 -4.99 -7.81 -12.82
CA THR A 602 -3.98 -8.42 -13.67
C THR A 602 -2.63 -7.86 -13.30
N VAL A 603 -1.69 -8.75 -13.01
CA VAL A 603 -0.32 -8.40 -12.61
C VAL A 603 0.63 -8.80 -13.73
N PRO A 604 1.30 -7.85 -14.41
CA PRO A 604 2.27 -8.19 -15.43
C PRO A 604 3.52 -8.80 -14.80
N LEU A 605 3.92 -9.99 -15.25
CA LEU A 605 5.17 -10.63 -14.89
C LEU A 605 6.02 -10.89 -16.13
N LEU A 606 7.25 -10.40 -16.12
CA LEU A 606 8.26 -10.79 -17.10
C LEU A 606 8.97 -12.07 -16.59
N ILE A 607 8.78 -13.18 -17.31
CA ILE A 607 9.28 -14.54 -16.98
C ILE A 607 10.69 -14.78 -17.53
N ASP A 608 10.97 -14.21 -18.70
CA ASP A 608 12.28 -14.17 -19.33
C ASP A 608 12.34 -12.97 -20.28
N ASP A 609 13.48 -12.74 -20.96
CA ASP A 609 13.64 -11.57 -21.83
C ASP A 609 12.67 -11.51 -23.03
N LYS A 610 11.95 -12.59 -23.33
CA LYS A 610 11.05 -12.70 -24.48
C LYS A 610 9.60 -12.65 -24.05
N VAL A 611 9.24 -13.27 -22.94
CA VAL A 611 7.86 -13.56 -22.55
C VAL A 611 7.43 -12.76 -21.33
N GLN A 612 6.47 -11.85 -21.56
CA GLN A 612 5.68 -11.22 -20.51
C GLN A 612 4.32 -11.92 -20.45
N ILE A 613 3.89 -12.28 -19.25
CA ILE A 613 2.57 -12.82 -19.00
C ILE A 613 1.79 -11.91 -18.05
N ASN A 614 0.47 -12.09 -18.08
CA ASN A 614 -0.45 -11.43 -17.18
C ASN A 614 -0.94 -12.45 -16.16
N ILE A 615 -0.48 -12.33 -14.91
CA ILE A 615 -0.92 -13.17 -13.80
C ILE A 615 -2.31 -12.72 -13.35
N THR A 616 -3.20 -13.69 -13.18
CA THR A 616 -4.60 -13.51 -12.76
C THR A 616 -4.97 -14.59 -11.73
N ALA A 617 -6.10 -14.42 -11.02
CA ALA A 617 -6.65 -15.46 -10.15
C ALA A 617 -6.81 -16.80 -10.88
N ARG A 618 -7.38 -16.76 -12.09
CA ARG A 618 -7.60 -17.93 -12.94
C ARG A 618 -6.29 -18.64 -13.27
N LEU A 619 -5.20 -17.90 -13.53
CA LEU A 619 -3.90 -18.52 -13.82
C LEU A 619 -3.37 -19.34 -12.63
N PHE A 620 -3.53 -18.84 -11.40
CA PHE A 620 -3.17 -19.58 -10.18
C PHE A 620 -4.04 -20.82 -9.99
N GLU A 621 -5.36 -20.70 -10.19
CA GLU A 621 -6.29 -21.84 -10.12
C GLU A 621 -5.91 -22.92 -11.14
N ARG A 622 -5.59 -22.53 -12.37
CA ARG A 622 -5.17 -23.45 -13.44
C ARG A 622 -3.81 -24.09 -13.18
N THR A 623 -2.87 -23.34 -12.60
CA THR A 623 -1.54 -23.86 -12.21
C THR A 623 -1.70 -24.92 -11.12
N GLU A 624 -2.51 -24.66 -10.09
CA GLU A 624 -2.78 -25.61 -9.00
C GLU A 624 -3.49 -26.87 -9.52
N MET A 625 -4.48 -26.70 -10.41
CA MET A 625 -5.17 -27.81 -11.08
C MET A 625 -4.17 -28.71 -11.83
N LEU A 626 -3.37 -28.13 -12.73
CA LEU A 626 -2.38 -28.90 -13.50
C LEU A 626 -1.33 -29.54 -12.59
N TYR A 627 -0.86 -28.83 -11.55
CA TYR A 627 0.09 -29.38 -10.59
C TYR A 627 -0.46 -30.62 -9.89
N ARG A 628 -1.75 -30.64 -9.49
CA ARG A 628 -2.39 -31.81 -8.87
C ARG A 628 -2.42 -33.02 -9.80
N LEU A 629 -2.72 -32.82 -11.09
CA LEU A 629 -2.68 -33.89 -12.09
C LEU A 629 -1.26 -34.39 -12.34
N MET A 630 -0.27 -33.50 -12.32
CA MET A 630 1.13 -33.87 -12.54
C MET A 630 1.79 -34.52 -11.32
N GLN A 631 1.31 -34.24 -10.11
CA GLN A 631 1.87 -34.74 -8.85
C GLN A 631 2.12 -36.27 -8.78
N PRO A 632 1.22 -37.15 -9.29
CA PRO A 632 1.49 -38.59 -9.39
C PRO A 632 2.59 -38.97 -10.38
N LEU A 633 2.85 -38.14 -11.40
CA LEU A 633 3.68 -38.48 -12.57
C LEU A 633 5.18 -38.27 -12.30
N ARG A 634 5.72 -39.09 -11.41
CA ARG A 634 7.07 -38.89 -10.83
C ARG A 634 8.19 -39.64 -11.54
N ARG A 635 7.89 -40.44 -12.56
CA ARG A 635 8.92 -41.27 -13.22
C ARG A 635 9.90 -40.41 -14.01
N GLN A 636 11.14 -40.87 -14.07
CA GLN A 636 12.20 -40.21 -14.82
C GLN A 636 13.17 -41.23 -15.43
N LYS A 637 13.48 -41.05 -16.72
CA LYS A 637 14.51 -41.82 -17.44
C LYS A 637 15.46 -40.87 -18.13
N ARG A 638 16.74 -40.90 -17.73
CA ARG A 638 17.75 -39.93 -18.18
C ARG A 638 17.25 -38.50 -17.88
N GLN A 639 17.12 -37.66 -18.91
CA GLN A 639 16.66 -36.28 -18.81
C GLN A 639 15.15 -36.12 -19.07
N ILE A 640 14.41 -37.21 -19.29
CA ILE A 640 12.98 -37.18 -19.61
C ILE A 640 12.19 -37.42 -18.31
N LYS A 641 11.43 -36.41 -17.88
CA LYS A 641 10.46 -36.50 -16.77
C LYS A 641 9.09 -36.87 -17.32
N GLN A 642 8.40 -37.80 -16.67
CA GLN A 642 7.08 -38.28 -17.09
C GLN A 642 6.08 -37.12 -17.17
N SER A 643 6.05 -36.27 -16.16
CA SER A 643 5.18 -35.08 -16.12
C SER A 643 5.40 -34.12 -17.29
N ASP A 644 6.65 -33.91 -17.72
CA ASP A 644 6.98 -33.03 -18.85
C ASP A 644 6.53 -33.64 -20.18
N LEU A 645 6.70 -34.96 -20.34
CA LEU A 645 6.26 -35.68 -21.52
C LEU A 645 4.74 -35.78 -21.60
N TRP A 646 4.07 -36.02 -20.48
CA TRP A 646 2.61 -36.05 -20.37
C TRP A 646 1.97 -34.78 -20.93
N LEU A 647 2.48 -33.62 -20.54
CA LEU A 647 2.00 -32.32 -21.06
C LEU A 647 2.24 -32.15 -22.55
N LYS A 648 3.42 -32.58 -23.03
CA LYS A 648 3.74 -32.52 -24.45
C LYS A 648 2.75 -33.34 -25.26
N LEU A 649 2.43 -34.55 -24.79
CA LEU A 649 1.45 -35.42 -25.43
C LEU A 649 0.04 -34.79 -25.44
N ILE A 650 -0.36 -34.11 -24.36
CA ILE A 650 -1.64 -33.38 -24.35
C ILE A 650 -1.64 -32.22 -25.34
N LEU A 651 -0.55 -31.45 -25.44
CA LEU A 651 -0.38 -30.40 -26.46
C LEU A 651 -0.41 -30.96 -27.88
N ASP A 652 0.05 -32.21 -28.06
CA ASP A 652 -0.03 -32.97 -29.31
C ASP A 652 -1.42 -33.66 -29.49
N SER A 653 -2.43 -33.24 -28.73
CA SER A 653 -3.84 -33.68 -28.78
C SER A 653 -4.16 -35.06 -28.21
N ASN A 654 -3.27 -35.67 -27.43
CA ASN A 654 -3.61 -36.88 -26.67
C ASN A 654 -4.49 -36.55 -25.47
N ASP A 655 -5.41 -37.46 -25.13
CA ASP A 655 -6.18 -37.30 -23.90
C ASP A 655 -5.32 -37.53 -22.64
N PRO A 656 -5.72 -36.98 -21.47
CA PRO A 656 -4.93 -37.06 -20.25
C PRO A 656 -4.55 -38.48 -19.81
N VAL A 657 -5.40 -39.49 -20.02
CA VAL A 657 -5.17 -40.86 -19.53
C VAL A 657 -4.22 -41.60 -20.47
N THR A 658 -4.46 -41.50 -21.78
CA THR A 658 -3.55 -42.03 -22.81
C THR A 658 -2.17 -41.40 -22.68
N ALA A 659 -2.10 -40.09 -22.43
CA ALA A 659 -0.84 -39.40 -22.19
C ALA A 659 -0.09 -39.95 -20.96
N VAL A 660 -0.79 -40.39 -19.89
CA VAL A 660 -0.13 -41.03 -18.73
C VAL A 660 0.49 -42.35 -19.14
N PHE A 661 -0.26 -43.18 -19.85
CA PHE A 661 0.23 -44.47 -20.34
C PHE A 661 1.49 -44.31 -21.21
N GLU A 662 1.43 -43.47 -22.24
CA GLU A 662 2.54 -43.26 -23.16
C GLU A 662 3.76 -42.61 -22.49
N SER A 663 3.52 -41.64 -21.61
CA SER A 663 4.61 -41.01 -20.86
C SER A 663 5.25 -41.97 -19.85
N ALA A 664 4.48 -42.85 -19.21
CA ALA A 664 4.98 -43.91 -18.35
C ALA A 664 5.83 -44.91 -19.14
N GLN A 665 5.35 -45.37 -20.29
CA GLN A 665 6.06 -46.30 -21.17
C GLN A 665 7.43 -45.75 -21.58
N ALA A 666 7.50 -44.45 -21.92
CA ALA A 666 8.74 -43.79 -22.31
C ALA A 666 9.73 -43.56 -21.14
N THR A 667 9.23 -43.45 -19.91
CA THR A 667 10.03 -43.14 -18.71
C THR A 667 10.34 -44.33 -17.81
N LEU A 668 9.80 -45.50 -18.14
CA LEU A 668 10.13 -46.76 -17.50
C LEU A 668 11.47 -47.35 -18.00
N ASP A 669 12.20 -47.97 -17.08
CA ASP A 669 13.43 -48.71 -17.38
C ASP A 669 13.17 -50.21 -17.16
N SER A 670 13.11 -50.98 -18.26
CA SER A 670 12.89 -52.43 -18.20
C SER A 670 13.92 -53.16 -17.33
N LYS A 671 15.12 -52.61 -17.15
CA LYS A 671 16.16 -53.19 -16.29
C LYS A 671 15.85 -53.09 -14.79
N LYS A 672 14.93 -52.21 -14.40
CA LYS A 672 14.53 -51.97 -13.00
C LYS A 672 13.20 -52.62 -12.63
N LEU A 673 12.53 -53.28 -13.58
CA LEU A 673 11.25 -53.93 -13.34
C LEU A 673 11.44 -55.34 -12.76
N PRO A 674 10.48 -55.82 -11.95
CA PRO A 674 10.42 -57.23 -11.57
C PRO A 674 10.43 -58.13 -12.80
N LYS A 675 11.08 -59.30 -12.73
CA LYS A 675 11.15 -60.26 -13.86
C LYS A 675 9.78 -60.72 -14.38
N SER A 676 8.73 -60.57 -13.57
CA SER A 676 7.34 -60.92 -13.90
C SER A 676 6.52 -59.77 -14.49
N SER A 677 7.09 -58.57 -14.65
CA SER A 677 6.37 -57.37 -15.09
C SER A 677 6.93 -56.81 -16.40
N SER A 678 6.04 -56.30 -17.27
CA SER A 678 6.41 -55.63 -18.52
C SER A 678 6.28 -54.12 -18.39
N ILE A 679 6.96 -53.38 -19.28
CA ILE A 679 6.81 -51.91 -19.34
C ILE A 679 5.34 -51.54 -19.55
N GLU A 680 4.65 -52.24 -20.45
CA GLU A 680 3.24 -51.97 -20.77
C GLU A 680 2.34 -52.22 -19.56
N HIS A 681 2.58 -53.29 -18.81
CA HIS A 681 1.80 -53.59 -17.61
C HIS A 681 1.96 -52.48 -16.54
N GLU A 682 3.19 -52.04 -16.27
CA GLU A 682 3.44 -50.96 -15.31
C GLU A 682 3.03 -49.56 -15.81
N ALA A 683 2.95 -49.35 -17.12
CA ALA A 683 2.42 -48.12 -17.71
C ALA A 683 0.88 -48.09 -17.64
N PHE A 684 0.24 -49.24 -17.88
CA PHE A 684 -1.21 -49.39 -17.71
C PHE A 684 -1.62 -49.17 -16.25
N ARG A 685 -0.89 -49.76 -15.30
CA ARG A 685 -1.12 -49.52 -13.88
C ARG A 685 -1.01 -48.04 -13.48
N ASP A 686 -0.05 -47.30 -14.04
CA ASP A 686 0.05 -45.85 -13.81
C ASP A 686 -1.19 -45.09 -14.31
N ALA A 687 -1.71 -45.47 -15.49
CA ALA A 687 -2.91 -44.86 -16.06
C ALA A 687 -4.18 -45.23 -15.27
N GLU A 688 -4.27 -46.48 -14.81
CA GLU A 688 -5.34 -46.97 -13.92
C GLU A 688 -5.31 -46.25 -12.57
N ASP A 689 -4.16 -46.15 -11.93
CA ASP A 689 -3.97 -45.41 -10.67
C ASP A 689 -4.31 -43.92 -10.84
N PHE A 690 -3.97 -43.33 -11.99
CA PHE A 690 -4.33 -41.96 -12.32
C PHE A 690 -5.84 -41.78 -12.46
N TRP A 691 -6.51 -42.71 -13.15
CA TRP A 691 -7.97 -42.71 -13.30
C TRP A 691 -8.67 -42.81 -11.95
N LEU A 692 -8.29 -43.82 -11.14
CA LEU A 692 -8.87 -44.06 -9.82
C LEU A 692 -8.67 -42.87 -8.88
N ARG A 693 -7.55 -42.14 -9.00
CA ARG A 693 -7.28 -40.99 -8.14
C ARG A 693 -8.08 -39.75 -8.51
N HIS A 694 -8.33 -39.51 -9.80
CA HIS A 694 -8.82 -38.22 -10.28
C HIS A 694 -10.25 -38.25 -10.81
N PHE A 695 -10.74 -39.40 -11.26
CA PHE A 695 -12.04 -39.50 -11.94
C PHE A 695 -13.00 -40.49 -11.29
N ASP A 696 -12.51 -41.49 -10.55
CA ASP A 696 -13.40 -42.48 -9.93
C ASP A 696 -14.28 -41.87 -8.83
N THR A 697 -15.58 -41.88 -9.09
CA THR A 697 -16.64 -41.43 -8.17
C THR A 697 -17.46 -42.60 -7.62
N GLY A 698 -17.14 -43.84 -7.99
CA GLY A 698 -17.95 -45.03 -7.73
C GLY A 698 -19.17 -45.17 -8.67
N ASN A 699 -19.42 -44.20 -9.55
CA ASN A 699 -20.44 -44.26 -10.60
C ASN A 699 -19.78 -44.08 -11.97
N PRO A 700 -19.92 -45.04 -12.92
CA PRO A 700 -19.29 -44.95 -14.23
C PRO A 700 -19.67 -43.71 -15.06
N ALA A 701 -20.94 -43.29 -15.02
CA ALA A 701 -21.39 -42.11 -15.76
C ALA A 701 -20.78 -40.82 -15.20
N GLN A 702 -20.83 -40.65 -13.88
CA GLN A 702 -20.24 -39.49 -13.21
C GLN A 702 -18.71 -39.44 -13.37
N SER A 703 -18.06 -40.60 -13.39
CA SER A 703 -16.61 -40.69 -13.62
C SER A 703 -16.24 -40.31 -15.05
N TRP A 704 -17.06 -40.70 -16.03
CA TRP A 704 -16.88 -40.29 -17.42
C TRP A 704 -17.10 -38.78 -17.60
N ASP A 705 -18.16 -38.22 -17.03
CA ASP A 705 -18.44 -36.78 -17.06
C ASP A 705 -17.29 -35.96 -16.44
N ALA A 706 -16.76 -36.41 -15.29
CA ALA A 706 -15.62 -35.78 -14.63
C ALA A 706 -14.35 -35.83 -15.50
N TYR A 707 -14.11 -36.94 -16.20
CA TYR A 707 -13.01 -37.09 -17.13
C TYR A 707 -13.14 -36.14 -18.34
N GLU A 708 -14.32 -36.08 -18.98
CA GLU A 708 -14.55 -35.18 -20.12
C GLU A 708 -14.35 -33.71 -19.73
N GLN A 709 -14.91 -33.31 -18.58
CA GLN A 709 -14.71 -31.98 -18.04
C GLN A 709 -13.21 -31.69 -17.81
N GLN A 710 -12.47 -32.61 -17.18
CA GLN A 710 -11.05 -32.40 -16.92
C GLN A 710 -10.20 -32.39 -18.20
N ARG A 711 -10.53 -33.22 -19.20
CA ARG A 711 -9.86 -33.22 -20.51
C ARG A 711 -10.00 -31.85 -21.18
N ASP A 712 -11.22 -31.37 -21.30
CA ASP A 712 -11.52 -30.11 -21.97
C ASP A 712 -10.91 -28.92 -21.22
N GLU A 713 -10.98 -28.94 -19.88
CA GLU A 713 -10.33 -27.93 -19.03
C GLU A 713 -8.81 -27.92 -19.16
N THR A 714 -8.18 -29.09 -19.29
CA THR A 714 -6.71 -29.22 -19.44
C THR A 714 -6.25 -28.68 -20.79
N SER A 715 -6.92 -29.07 -21.89
CA SER A 715 -6.60 -28.55 -23.23
C SER A 715 -6.78 -27.03 -23.29
N THR A 716 -7.96 -26.54 -22.87
CA THR A 716 -8.26 -25.10 -22.84
C THR A 716 -7.25 -24.33 -22.01
N THR A 717 -6.78 -24.89 -20.89
CA THR A 717 -5.79 -24.25 -20.02
C THR A 717 -4.45 -24.10 -20.72
N LEU A 718 -3.96 -25.15 -21.38
CA LEU A 718 -2.66 -25.14 -22.06
C LEU A 718 -2.66 -24.22 -23.28
N GLU A 719 -3.78 -24.16 -24.01
CA GLU A 719 -3.99 -23.20 -25.10
C GLU A 719 -4.07 -21.75 -24.59
N GLN A 720 -4.83 -21.51 -23.53
CA GLN A 720 -5.04 -20.19 -22.96
C GLN A 720 -3.77 -19.62 -22.30
N PHE A 721 -2.93 -20.48 -21.72
CA PHE A 721 -1.74 -20.08 -20.97
C PHE A 721 -0.47 -20.85 -21.41
N PRO A 722 0.11 -20.54 -22.59
CA PRO A 722 1.26 -21.28 -23.13
C PRO A 722 2.51 -21.31 -22.23
N ALA A 723 2.67 -20.33 -21.34
CA ALA A 723 3.79 -20.23 -20.40
C ALA A 723 3.49 -20.81 -19.00
N ILE A 724 2.32 -21.43 -18.78
CA ILE A 724 1.90 -21.95 -17.47
C ILE A 724 2.88 -22.98 -16.90
N MET A 725 3.63 -23.66 -17.78
CA MET A 725 4.64 -24.63 -17.37
C MET A 725 5.83 -24.04 -16.64
N LEU A 726 6.30 -22.87 -17.08
CA LEU A 726 7.37 -22.15 -16.40
C LEU A 726 6.89 -21.70 -15.02
N LEU A 727 5.62 -21.30 -14.91
CA LEU A 727 5.00 -20.95 -13.63
C LEU A 727 4.84 -22.15 -12.72
N ILE A 728 4.31 -23.29 -13.17
CA ILE A 728 4.15 -24.50 -12.35
C ILE A 728 5.49 -24.91 -11.74
N ARG A 729 6.55 -24.94 -12.56
CA ARG A 729 7.90 -25.25 -12.08
C ARG A 729 8.37 -24.25 -11.03
N THR A 730 8.13 -22.96 -11.24
CA THR A 730 8.54 -21.90 -10.31
C THR A 730 7.76 -21.92 -9.00
N LEU A 731 6.45 -22.19 -9.07
CA LEU A 731 5.54 -22.13 -7.93
C LEU A 731 5.58 -23.42 -7.09
N HIS A 732 6.00 -24.54 -7.66
CA HIS A 732 5.93 -25.86 -7.03
C HIS A 732 7.25 -26.66 -7.04
N ASP A 733 8.40 -26.01 -7.27
CA ASP A 733 9.71 -26.65 -7.21
C ASP A 733 9.95 -27.30 -5.81
N PRO A 734 10.23 -28.61 -5.71
CA PRO A 734 10.55 -29.25 -4.43
C PRO A 734 11.77 -28.66 -3.71
N ASP A 735 12.71 -28.03 -4.42
CA ASP A 735 13.86 -27.34 -3.80
C ASP A 735 13.45 -26.08 -3.01
N MET A 736 12.20 -25.61 -3.17
CA MET A 736 11.62 -24.50 -2.40
C MET A 736 10.99 -24.94 -1.06
N LYS A 737 10.92 -26.25 -0.77
CA LYS A 737 10.32 -26.81 0.46
C LYS A 737 11.27 -26.84 1.67
N GLY A 738 12.49 -26.32 1.53
CA GLY A 738 13.55 -26.40 2.55
C GLY A 738 13.71 -25.19 3.49
N LEU A 739 12.80 -24.22 3.48
CA LEU A 739 12.91 -23.00 4.31
C LEU A 739 11.66 -22.78 5.16
N PRO A 740 11.78 -22.18 6.36
CA PRO A 740 10.91 -22.43 7.50
C PRO A 740 9.44 -22.12 7.21
N SER A 741 8.57 -23.02 7.68
CA SER A 741 7.11 -22.92 7.70
C SER A 741 6.59 -21.77 8.55
#